data_AF-R8BCV5-F1
#
_entry.id   AF-R8BCV5-F1
#
_cell.length_a   1.000
_cell.length_b   1.000
_cell.length_c   1.000
_cell.angle_alpha   90.00
_cell.angle_beta   90.00
_cell.angle_gamma   90.00
#
_symmetry.space_group_name_H-M   'P 1'
#
loop_
_entity.id
_entity.type
_entity.pdbx_description
1 polymer ?
#
loop_
_entity_poly.entity_id
_entity_poly.type
_entity_poly.pdbx_seq_one_letter_code
_entity_poly.pdbx_strand_id
1 'polypeptide(L)'
;MPSVESIGLGGGSILHVSGGDNANVAVGPDSVGHELTTKALCFGGSVATATDVAVAQGADVGTSQVSLPGDIVGKAQAQIKKMLESVIDKAKLSPDPCTVILVGGGAILCPPDLKGASKVVLPEHAGVANAIGAAIAKIHGAAEKIVFGSDIQRGIADVKAQAIANAIAKGGDGSEPTILLEEVAGVPYTEGQTSIKVEVALPADHARVYAEMLDTTSSEEVLEHELHEETKNHDIDDAGDDDKKIDLSTYKPTINSNGEWVLTETDLKFLEIGCYLLGCGGGGSPYAPYLHMRQLLLEGESIKIMRIEDLKDDEMMPPVASVGTPAVSIERPGGDGVWHAMQAMEKEMNVQFHRLVATEIGGANGVGTLVWGSSRYYNIPTVDGDMMGRAYPNFEMVSQYINAKSINELLPVFLCSGTGQTVKIPDNQVDETTAGRDIRIACVGMGSAAGAAGRPISGKLMREVGIPNTYSLAWRLGRVVAKAQQTATLSTITTALIEAAGGPKSAKVIFQGKIRSVETKITTTAHSLGKVTLEKLSEGEREMASDVVGSEYEEIGVPFMNENLCVIGKKSDGSETVLATVPDLIFLIDTATGEAVGVQEYRYGLKVSVMIMAPHPLWATQRALDIAGPKAFHLPYEYTTSLEYTKPISVIDEFKQKA
;
A
#
# COMPACT_ATOMS: atom_id res chain seq x y z
N MET A 1 -1.92 14.63 -12.71
CA MET A 1 -1.06 14.31 -13.87
C MET A 1 -1.62 13.06 -14.54
N PRO A 2 -1.53 12.94 -15.88
CA PRO A 2 -1.93 11.71 -16.57
C PRO A 2 -1.05 10.53 -16.12
N SER A 3 -1.64 9.35 -16.00
CA SER A 3 -0.88 8.11 -15.80
C SER A 3 -0.25 7.70 -17.13
N VAL A 4 1.07 7.50 -17.14
CA VAL A 4 1.83 7.15 -18.35
C VAL A 4 2.71 5.95 -18.06
N GLU A 5 2.50 4.87 -18.81
CA GLU A 5 3.35 3.68 -18.82
C GLU A 5 4.26 3.71 -20.05
N SER A 6 5.54 3.42 -19.88
CA SER A 6 6.53 3.43 -20.96
C SER A 6 7.27 2.10 -21.06
N ILE A 7 7.48 1.64 -22.28
CA ILE A 7 8.29 0.45 -22.60
C ILE A 7 9.30 0.80 -23.70
N GLY A 8 10.46 0.14 -23.69
CA GLY A 8 11.52 0.32 -24.69
C GLY A 8 11.23 -0.34 -26.04
N LEU A 9 10.07 -0.06 -26.63
CA LEU A 9 9.62 -0.62 -27.91
C LEU A 9 9.27 0.50 -28.89
N GLY A 10 9.97 0.55 -30.02
CA GLY A 10 9.70 1.46 -31.13
C GLY A 10 10.23 0.90 -32.45
N GLY A 11 10.04 1.62 -33.56
CA GLY A 11 10.46 1.16 -34.89
C GLY A 11 11.95 0.83 -34.98
N GLY A 12 12.77 1.63 -34.29
CA GLY A 12 14.23 1.44 -34.22
C GLY A 12 14.72 0.40 -33.24
N SER A 13 13.84 -0.25 -32.46
CA SER A 13 14.27 -1.27 -31.50
C SER A 13 15.02 -2.40 -32.20
N ILE A 14 16.22 -2.71 -31.72
CA ILE A 14 17.15 -3.64 -32.38
C ILE A 14 16.73 -5.08 -32.11
N LEU A 15 16.85 -5.97 -33.11
CA LEU A 15 16.65 -7.40 -32.96
C LEU A 15 17.95 -8.07 -32.49
N HIS A 16 17.88 -8.75 -31.35
CA HIS A 16 18.96 -9.60 -30.84
C HIS A 16 18.62 -11.06 -31.09
N VAL A 17 19.47 -11.76 -31.84
CA VAL A 17 19.30 -13.18 -32.15
C VAL A 17 20.46 -13.96 -31.56
N SER A 18 20.16 -14.93 -30.69
CA SER A 18 21.17 -15.77 -30.03
C SER A 18 20.78 -17.24 -30.10
N GLY A 19 21.74 -18.17 -30.23
CA GLY A 19 21.48 -19.60 -30.02
C GLY A 19 21.31 -20.53 -31.24
N GLY A 20 21.93 -20.24 -32.40
CA GLY A 20 22.05 -21.21 -33.52
C GLY A 20 20.70 -21.79 -33.98
N ASP A 21 20.59 -23.11 -34.05
CA ASP A 21 19.39 -23.84 -34.53
C ASP A 21 18.14 -23.66 -33.63
N ASN A 22 18.30 -23.13 -32.41
CA ASN A 22 17.19 -22.84 -31.49
C ASN A 22 17.22 -21.35 -31.08
N ALA A 23 17.24 -20.48 -32.08
CA ALA A 23 17.44 -19.05 -31.92
C ALA A 23 16.39 -18.42 -30.98
N ASN A 24 16.87 -17.83 -29.88
CA ASN A 24 16.12 -16.92 -29.01
C ASN A 24 16.19 -15.51 -29.58
N VAL A 25 15.05 -14.82 -29.66
CA VAL A 25 14.92 -13.50 -30.28
C VAL A 25 14.41 -12.51 -29.25
N ALA A 26 15.17 -11.44 -29.02
CA ALA A 26 14.75 -10.29 -28.21
C ALA A 26 14.64 -9.02 -29.06
N VAL A 27 13.82 -8.07 -28.61
CA VAL A 27 13.57 -6.80 -29.31
C VAL A 27 13.84 -5.65 -28.33
N GLY A 28 14.81 -4.80 -28.65
CA GLY A 28 15.27 -3.72 -27.76
C GLY A 28 15.98 -4.22 -26.50
N PRO A 29 16.13 -3.36 -25.46
CA PRO A 29 15.59 -2.00 -25.35
C PRO A 29 16.38 -0.95 -26.13
N ASP A 30 17.57 -1.30 -26.61
CA ASP A 30 18.40 -0.47 -27.49
C ASP A 30 17.71 -0.20 -28.84
N SER A 31 17.96 1.00 -29.37
CA SER A 31 17.28 1.50 -30.55
C SER A 31 18.24 2.32 -31.40
N VAL A 32 18.11 2.21 -32.72
CA VAL A 32 18.79 3.11 -33.66
C VAL A 32 18.18 4.52 -33.69
N GLY A 33 17.03 4.73 -33.02
CA GLY A 33 16.42 6.05 -32.82
C GLY A 33 16.24 6.84 -34.11
N HIS A 34 16.79 8.05 -34.15
CA HIS A 34 16.73 8.94 -35.31
C HIS A 34 17.49 8.40 -36.54
N GLU A 35 18.41 7.44 -36.36
CA GLU A 35 19.20 6.83 -37.44
C GLU A 35 18.47 5.68 -38.14
N LEU A 36 17.18 5.43 -37.84
CA LEU A 36 16.36 4.37 -38.44
C LEU A 36 16.45 4.35 -39.96
N THR A 37 16.33 5.51 -40.61
CA THR A 37 16.34 5.67 -42.08
C THR A 37 17.71 5.41 -42.72
N THR A 38 18.75 5.18 -41.93
CA THR A 38 20.11 4.92 -42.42
C THR A 38 20.64 3.56 -41.98
N LYS A 39 20.25 3.09 -40.79
CA LYS A 39 20.77 1.85 -40.19
C LYS A 39 19.86 0.64 -40.37
N ALA A 40 18.55 0.81 -40.52
CA ALA A 40 17.61 -0.31 -40.67
C ALA A 40 17.71 -0.98 -42.05
N LEU A 41 17.41 -2.29 -42.11
CA LEU A 41 17.52 -3.08 -43.35
C LEU A 41 16.56 -2.57 -44.44
N CYS A 42 15.35 -2.16 -44.07
CA CYS A 42 14.33 -1.61 -44.97
C CYS A 42 14.76 -0.29 -45.64
N PHE A 43 15.80 0.37 -45.14
CA PHE A 43 16.40 1.56 -45.75
C PHE A 43 17.80 1.32 -46.34
N GLY A 44 18.23 0.05 -46.43
CA GLY A 44 19.54 -0.33 -46.99
C GLY A 44 20.70 -0.31 -45.98
N GLY A 45 20.40 -0.19 -44.69
CA GLY A 45 21.38 -0.31 -43.61
C GLY A 45 21.73 -1.78 -43.27
N SER A 46 22.40 -1.98 -42.13
CA SER A 46 22.92 -3.30 -41.71
C SER A 46 22.36 -3.81 -40.38
N VAL A 47 21.47 -3.06 -39.73
CA VAL A 47 20.93 -3.40 -38.41
C VAL A 47 19.49 -3.87 -38.57
N ALA A 48 19.18 -5.07 -38.07
CA ALA A 48 17.82 -5.57 -38.03
C ALA A 48 17.04 -4.88 -36.89
N THR A 49 15.90 -4.29 -37.24
CA THR A 49 15.04 -3.49 -36.35
C THR A 49 13.59 -3.98 -36.35
N ALA A 50 12.79 -3.53 -35.37
CA ALA A 50 11.38 -3.88 -35.28
C ALA A 50 10.59 -3.46 -36.54
N THR A 51 10.94 -2.34 -37.18
CA THR A 51 10.36 -1.95 -38.47
C THR A 51 10.64 -2.98 -39.57
N ASP A 52 11.82 -3.60 -39.59
CA ASP A 52 12.16 -4.63 -40.58
C ASP A 52 11.28 -5.89 -40.42
N VAL A 53 10.89 -6.22 -39.19
CA VAL A 53 9.93 -7.30 -38.90
C VAL A 53 8.56 -6.98 -39.47
N ALA A 54 8.08 -5.73 -39.33
CA ALA A 54 6.82 -5.29 -39.91
C ALA A 54 6.85 -5.31 -41.45
N VAL A 55 7.96 -4.87 -42.07
CA VAL A 55 8.14 -4.89 -43.53
C VAL A 55 8.17 -6.34 -44.06
N ALA A 56 8.83 -7.26 -43.35
CA ALA A 56 8.82 -8.68 -43.70
C ALA A 56 7.41 -9.32 -43.66
N GLN A 57 6.47 -8.71 -42.93
CA GLN A 57 5.06 -9.11 -42.85
C GLN A 57 4.15 -8.36 -43.85
N GLY A 58 4.73 -7.50 -44.69
CA GLY A 58 4.01 -6.77 -45.74
C GLY A 58 3.63 -5.33 -45.39
N ALA A 59 4.22 -4.73 -44.35
CA ALA A 59 4.10 -3.29 -44.13
C ALA A 59 4.85 -2.50 -45.22
N ASP A 60 4.21 -1.45 -45.75
CA ASP A 60 4.77 -0.59 -46.79
C ASP A 60 5.61 0.54 -46.17
N VAL A 61 6.84 0.21 -45.76
CA VAL A 61 7.80 1.13 -45.16
C VAL A 61 9.21 0.82 -45.66
N GLY A 62 9.97 1.86 -46.01
CA GLY A 62 11.35 1.73 -46.47
C GLY A 62 11.52 1.84 -47.98
N THR A 63 12.78 1.74 -48.41
CA THR A 63 13.21 1.85 -49.83
C THR A 63 13.87 0.58 -50.35
N SER A 64 14.03 -0.44 -49.49
CA SER A 64 14.77 -1.67 -49.79
C SER A 64 13.99 -2.90 -49.32
N GLN A 65 14.14 -4.02 -50.03
CA GLN A 65 13.52 -5.27 -49.62
C GLN A 65 14.25 -5.85 -48.40
N VAL A 66 13.46 -6.26 -47.41
CA VAL A 66 13.96 -6.91 -46.19
C VAL A 66 13.96 -8.42 -46.38
N SER A 67 15.10 -9.07 -46.11
CA SER A 67 15.20 -10.53 -46.08
C SER A 67 15.56 -10.98 -44.67
N LEU A 68 14.55 -11.42 -43.90
CA LEU A 68 14.71 -12.01 -42.58
C LEU A 68 14.17 -13.45 -42.58
N PRO A 69 14.83 -14.40 -41.89
CA PRO A 69 14.30 -15.76 -41.75
C PRO A 69 12.92 -15.76 -41.09
N GLY A 70 11.96 -16.49 -41.66
CA GLY A 70 10.57 -16.50 -41.18
C GLY A 70 10.40 -16.91 -39.71
N ASP A 71 11.25 -17.80 -39.19
CA ASP A 71 11.24 -18.20 -37.77
C ASP A 71 11.65 -17.05 -36.83
N ILE A 72 12.61 -16.22 -37.26
CA ILE A 72 13.05 -15.03 -36.51
C ILE A 72 11.93 -13.98 -36.50
N VAL A 73 11.29 -13.75 -37.65
CA VAL A 73 10.15 -12.82 -37.78
C VAL A 73 9.00 -13.25 -36.85
N GLY A 74 8.64 -14.53 -36.85
CA GLY A 74 7.57 -15.07 -35.99
C GLY A 74 7.88 -14.90 -34.50
N LYS A 75 9.11 -15.21 -34.07
CA LYS A 75 9.54 -15.04 -32.68
C LYS A 75 9.60 -13.56 -32.26
N ALA A 76 10.12 -12.68 -33.12
CA ALA A 76 10.13 -11.24 -32.87
C ALA A 76 8.71 -10.67 -32.75
N GLN A 77 7.78 -11.09 -33.61
CA GLN A 77 6.38 -10.67 -33.55
C GLN A 77 5.71 -11.13 -32.25
N ALA A 78 5.94 -12.38 -31.83
CA ALA A 78 5.43 -12.88 -30.57
C ALA A 78 5.95 -12.06 -29.38
N GLN A 79 7.22 -11.67 -29.41
CA GLN A 79 7.83 -10.83 -28.39
C GLN A 79 7.24 -9.40 -28.38
N ILE A 80 7.09 -8.76 -29.54
CA ILE A 80 6.44 -7.44 -29.67
C ILE A 80 5.00 -7.48 -29.14
N LYS A 81 4.24 -8.51 -29.55
CA LYS A 81 2.87 -8.73 -29.06
C LYS A 81 2.83 -8.86 -27.54
N LYS A 82 3.73 -9.66 -26.97
CA LYS A 82 3.84 -9.86 -25.51
C LYS A 82 4.17 -8.56 -24.77
N MET A 83 5.08 -7.73 -25.30
CA MET A 83 5.42 -6.42 -24.73
C MET A 83 4.21 -5.47 -24.72
N LEU A 84 3.46 -5.42 -25.83
CA LEU A 84 2.23 -4.61 -25.94
C LEU A 84 1.12 -5.10 -25.01
N GLU A 85 0.87 -6.41 -24.95
CA GLU A 85 -0.13 -6.98 -24.04
C GLU A 85 0.22 -6.72 -22.57
N SER A 86 1.51 -6.77 -22.22
CA SER A 86 1.97 -6.49 -20.85
C SER A 86 1.78 -5.02 -20.46
N VAL A 87 2.08 -4.06 -21.34
CA VAL A 87 1.86 -2.63 -21.03
C VAL A 87 0.38 -2.27 -20.98
N ILE A 88 -0.44 -2.88 -21.84
CA ILE A 88 -1.91 -2.72 -21.80
C ILE A 88 -2.43 -3.23 -20.45
N ASP A 89 -1.99 -4.41 -20.03
CA ASP A 89 -2.43 -4.98 -18.77
C ASP A 89 -2.05 -4.12 -17.55
N LYS A 90 -0.83 -3.54 -17.54
CA LYS A 90 -0.41 -2.55 -16.52
C LYS A 90 -1.25 -1.27 -16.54
N ALA A 91 -1.64 -0.79 -17.72
CA ALA A 91 -2.38 0.46 -17.88
C ALA A 91 -3.88 0.32 -17.56
N LYS A 92 -4.42 -0.90 -17.52
CA LYS A 92 -5.84 -1.15 -17.28
C LYS A 92 -6.22 -0.90 -15.82
N LEU A 93 -7.46 -0.46 -15.64
CA LEU A 93 -8.07 -0.24 -14.32
C LEU A 93 -8.95 -1.41 -13.85
N SER A 94 -9.20 -2.38 -14.72
CA SER A 94 -10.03 -3.56 -14.44
C SER A 94 -9.58 -4.75 -15.32
N PRO A 95 -9.99 -5.99 -15.00
CA PRO A 95 -9.71 -7.15 -15.85
C PRO A 95 -10.45 -7.10 -17.21
N ASP A 96 -11.46 -6.26 -17.38
CA ASP A 96 -12.29 -6.22 -18.58
C ASP A 96 -11.52 -5.72 -19.81
N PRO A 97 -11.75 -6.25 -21.03
CA PRO A 97 -11.00 -5.81 -22.19
C PRO A 97 -11.24 -4.34 -22.58
N CYS A 98 -10.18 -3.55 -22.75
CA CYS A 98 -10.28 -2.11 -23.07
C CYS A 98 -10.20 -1.84 -24.59
N THR A 99 -10.61 -0.65 -25.03
CA THR A 99 -10.34 -0.21 -26.41
C THR A 99 -8.93 0.38 -26.49
N VAL A 100 -8.11 -0.13 -27.39
CA VAL A 100 -6.74 0.35 -27.64
C VAL A 100 -6.77 1.27 -28.86
N ILE A 101 -6.30 2.51 -28.70
CA ILE A 101 -6.15 3.48 -29.79
C ILE A 101 -4.66 3.60 -30.11
N LEU A 102 -4.27 3.16 -31.30
CA LEU A 102 -2.89 3.21 -31.77
C LEU A 102 -2.61 4.57 -32.41
N VAL A 103 -1.55 5.23 -31.95
CA VAL A 103 -1.09 6.51 -32.48
C VAL A 103 0.43 6.51 -32.67
N GLY A 104 0.92 7.44 -33.48
CA GLY A 104 2.34 7.58 -33.82
C GLY A 104 2.82 6.58 -34.89
N GLY A 105 4.03 6.81 -35.39
CA GLY A 105 4.63 6.01 -36.48
C GLY A 105 4.92 4.55 -36.09
N GLY A 106 5.02 4.24 -34.80
CA GLY A 106 5.21 2.88 -34.29
C GLY A 106 3.98 1.98 -34.36
N ALA A 107 2.81 2.51 -34.74
CA ALA A 107 1.57 1.74 -34.82
C ALA A 107 1.66 0.52 -35.76
N ILE A 108 2.54 0.57 -36.76
CA ILE A 108 2.83 -0.53 -37.69
C ILE A 108 3.35 -1.81 -37.01
N LEU A 109 3.89 -1.69 -35.79
CA LEU A 109 4.42 -2.83 -35.03
C LEU A 109 3.31 -3.62 -34.32
N CYS A 110 2.12 -3.03 -34.18
CA CYS A 110 1.05 -3.63 -33.41
C CYS A 110 0.33 -4.73 -34.21
N PRO A 111 0.16 -5.94 -33.65
CA PRO A 111 -0.68 -6.97 -34.25
C PRO A 111 -2.17 -6.54 -34.24
N PRO A 112 -3.01 -7.16 -35.10
CA PRO A 112 -4.44 -6.84 -35.18
C PRO A 112 -5.21 -7.23 -33.91
N ASP A 113 -4.78 -8.31 -33.24
CA ASP A 113 -5.41 -8.85 -32.05
C ASP A 113 -4.44 -8.85 -30.86
N LEU A 114 -4.88 -8.23 -29.77
CA LEU A 114 -4.16 -8.13 -28.51
C LEU A 114 -5.03 -8.69 -27.38
N LYS A 115 -4.46 -9.57 -26.56
CA LYS A 115 -5.09 -10.04 -25.32
C LYS A 115 -5.35 -8.84 -24.40
N GLY A 116 -6.54 -8.78 -23.82
CA GLY A 116 -6.94 -7.68 -22.94
C GLY A 116 -7.47 -6.45 -23.67
N ALA A 117 -7.48 -6.44 -25.02
CA ALA A 117 -8.16 -5.43 -25.82
C ALA A 117 -9.48 -5.98 -26.40
N SER A 118 -10.58 -5.22 -26.27
CA SER A 118 -11.84 -5.53 -26.96
C SER A 118 -11.81 -5.11 -28.43
N LYS A 119 -11.07 -4.04 -28.73
CA LYS A 119 -10.89 -3.50 -30.07
C LYS A 119 -9.56 -2.75 -30.16
N VAL A 120 -8.87 -2.92 -31.27
CA VAL A 120 -7.71 -2.10 -31.65
C VAL A 120 -8.14 -1.14 -32.76
N VAL A 121 -7.92 0.16 -32.56
CA VAL A 121 -8.32 1.23 -33.47
C VAL A 121 -7.08 1.97 -33.95
N LEU A 122 -6.92 2.07 -35.25
CA LEU A 122 -5.91 2.93 -35.89
C LEU A 122 -6.63 4.10 -36.57
N PRO A 123 -6.59 5.32 -36.00
CA PRO A 123 -7.18 6.51 -36.63
C PRO A 123 -6.47 6.88 -37.95
N GLU A 124 -7.21 7.51 -38.87
CA GLU A 124 -6.68 7.96 -40.18
C GLU A 124 -5.43 8.83 -40.07
N HIS A 125 -5.37 9.71 -39.06
CA HIS A 125 -4.24 10.63 -38.83
C HIS A 125 -3.37 10.22 -37.63
N ALA A 126 -3.28 8.91 -37.34
CA ALA A 126 -2.51 8.37 -36.22
C ALA A 126 -1.08 8.89 -36.14
N GLY A 127 -0.39 9.06 -37.27
CA GLY A 127 1.02 9.51 -37.34
C GLY A 127 1.27 10.92 -36.80
N VAL A 128 0.24 11.76 -36.73
CA VAL A 128 0.31 13.15 -36.23
C VAL A 128 -0.61 13.40 -35.04
N ALA A 129 -1.08 12.34 -34.38
CA ALA A 129 -2.07 12.45 -33.30
C ALA A 129 -1.63 13.37 -32.15
N ASN A 130 -0.35 13.36 -31.79
CA ASN A 130 0.17 14.24 -30.74
C ASN A 130 0.09 15.72 -31.16
N ALA A 131 0.38 16.03 -32.42
CA ALA A 131 0.26 17.39 -32.96
C ALA A 131 -1.21 17.83 -33.01
N ILE A 132 -2.12 16.93 -33.40
CA ILE A 132 -3.56 17.16 -33.33
C ILE A 132 -3.98 17.42 -31.88
N GLY A 133 -3.53 16.59 -30.94
CA GLY A 133 -3.83 16.73 -29.51
C GLY A 133 -3.38 18.07 -28.94
N ALA A 134 -2.19 18.53 -29.33
CA ALA A 134 -1.70 19.86 -28.97
C ALA A 134 -2.53 20.98 -29.62
N ALA A 135 -2.92 20.82 -30.89
CA ALA A 135 -3.68 21.83 -31.63
C ALA A 135 -5.15 21.97 -31.17
N ILE A 136 -5.77 20.89 -30.67
CA ILE A 136 -7.15 20.91 -30.14
C ILE A 136 -7.21 21.18 -28.64
N ALA A 137 -6.06 21.39 -27.99
CA ALA A 137 -5.99 21.62 -26.56
C ALA A 137 -6.79 22.87 -26.19
N LYS A 138 -7.72 22.73 -25.24
CA LYS A 138 -8.51 23.83 -24.71
C LYS A 138 -7.77 24.51 -23.56
N ILE A 139 -8.08 25.78 -23.34
CA ILE A 139 -7.51 26.57 -22.24
C ILE A 139 -8.20 26.21 -20.93
N HIS A 140 -7.41 25.64 -20.01
CA HIS A 140 -7.89 25.18 -18.70
C HIS A 140 -7.94 26.30 -17.67
N GLY A 141 -9.06 26.39 -16.95
CA GLY A 141 -9.24 27.21 -15.76
C GLY A 141 -9.88 26.41 -14.63
N ALA A 142 -9.45 26.67 -13.41
CA ALA A 142 -10.02 26.04 -12.22
C ALA A 142 -10.21 27.08 -11.13
N ALA A 143 -11.20 26.87 -10.27
CA ALA A 143 -11.38 27.60 -9.04
C ALA A 143 -11.97 26.67 -7.96
N GLU A 144 -11.63 26.95 -6.71
CA GLU A 144 -12.14 26.22 -5.55
C GLU A 144 -12.50 27.22 -4.45
N LYS A 145 -13.59 26.96 -3.74
CA LYS A 145 -14.02 27.78 -2.60
C LYS A 145 -14.81 26.94 -1.60
N ILE A 146 -14.58 27.20 -0.32
CA ILE A 146 -15.41 26.69 0.76
C ILE A 146 -16.52 27.70 1.06
N VAL A 147 -17.77 27.24 1.09
CA VAL A 147 -18.95 28.05 1.44
C VAL A 147 -19.56 27.58 2.75
N PHE A 148 -20.14 28.53 3.49
CA PHE A 148 -20.82 28.31 4.77
C PHE A 148 -22.34 28.52 4.59
N GLY A 149 -23.15 27.57 5.05
CA GLY A 149 -24.61 27.69 5.05
C GLY A 149 -25.31 27.18 3.79
N SER A 150 -26.59 27.51 3.62
CA SER A 150 -27.50 26.83 2.67
C SER A 150 -27.46 27.33 1.23
N ASP A 151 -26.71 28.39 0.90
CA ASP A 151 -26.69 28.98 -0.45
C ASP A 151 -25.57 28.39 -1.33
N ILE A 152 -25.56 27.07 -1.43
CA ILE A 152 -24.62 26.29 -2.24
C ILE A 152 -24.74 26.68 -3.73
N GLN A 153 -25.95 26.98 -4.19
CA GLN A 153 -26.22 27.35 -5.59
C GLN A 153 -25.52 28.64 -6.00
N ARG A 154 -25.54 29.67 -5.14
CA ARG A 154 -24.74 30.88 -5.38
C ARG A 154 -23.25 30.61 -5.33
N GLY A 155 -22.80 29.74 -4.41
CA GLY A 155 -21.41 29.31 -4.33
C GLY A 155 -20.91 28.66 -5.63
N ILE A 156 -21.71 27.75 -6.22
CA ILE A 156 -21.40 27.10 -7.50
C ILE A 156 -21.28 28.15 -8.60
N ALA A 157 -22.22 29.09 -8.68
CA ALA A 157 -22.19 30.15 -9.69
C ALA A 157 -20.93 31.04 -9.58
N ASP A 158 -20.53 31.42 -8.37
CA ASP A 158 -19.34 32.23 -8.11
C ASP A 158 -18.05 31.49 -8.50
N VAL A 159 -17.90 30.23 -8.07
CA VAL A 159 -16.71 29.42 -8.38
C VAL A 159 -16.62 29.14 -9.88
N LYS A 160 -17.75 28.85 -10.52
CA LYS A 160 -17.81 28.68 -11.98
C LYS A 160 -17.39 29.94 -12.73
N ALA A 161 -17.88 31.11 -12.31
CA ALA A 161 -17.48 32.39 -12.91
C ALA A 161 -15.98 32.65 -12.76
N GLN A 162 -15.41 32.32 -11.59
CA GLN A 162 -13.97 32.45 -11.34
C GLN A 162 -13.14 31.47 -12.18
N ALA A 163 -13.57 30.22 -12.31
CA ALA A 163 -12.89 29.23 -13.15
C ALA A 163 -12.85 29.68 -14.63
N ILE A 164 -13.96 30.23 -15.13
CA ILE A 164 -14.04 30.83 -16.48
C ILE A 164 -13.11 32.04 -16.59
N ALA A 165 -13.12 32.97 -15.64
CA ALA A 165 -12.23 34.12 -15.65
C ALA A 165 -10.75 33.71 -15.65
N ASN A 166 -10.38 32.68 -14.88
CA ASN A 166 -9.03 32.14 -14.83
C ASN A 166 -8.60 31.53 -16.19
N ALA A 167 -9.52 30.91 -16.94
CA ALA A 167 -9.24 30.42 -18.28
C ALA A 167 -9.14 31.58 -19.30
N ILE A 168 -10.00 32.59 -19.22
CA ILE A 168 -9.95 33.78 -20.11
C ILE A 168 -8.64 34.55 -19.91
N ALA A 169 -8.17 34.68 -18.67
CA ALA A 169 -6.89 35.33 -18.36
C ALA A 169 -5.71 34.66 -19.09
N LYS A 170 -5.77 33.35 -19.29
CA LYS A 170 -4.79 32.53 -20.03
C LYS A 170 -5.01 32.49 -21.55
N GLY A 171 -5.94 33.30 -22.08
CA GLY A 171 -6.22 33.37 -23.52
C GLY A 171 -7.36 32.46 -23.99
N GLY A 172 -8.25 32.03 -23.10
CA GLY A 172 -9.47 31.31 -23.47
C GLY A 172 -10.60 32.25 -23.93
N ASP A 173 -11.41 31.80 -24.88
CA ASP A 173 -12.66 32.45 -25.28
C ASP A 173 -13.80 32.01 -24.35
N GLY A 174 -14.38 32.98 -23.64
CA GLY A 174 -15.48 32.76 -22.71
C GLY A 174 -16.85 32.49 -23.34
N SER A 175 -16.96 32.49 -24.68
CA SER A 175 -18.22 32.31 -25.41
C SER A 175 -18.86 30.93 -25.20
N GLU A 176 -18.05 29.87 -25.17
CA GLU A 176 -18.51 28.47 -25.07
C GLU A 176 -17.74 27.68 -23.99
N PRO A 177 -18.00 27.94 -22.70
CA PRO A 177 -17.32 27.23 -21.62
C PRO A 177 -17.80 25.78 -21.49
N THR A 178 -16.86 24.83 -21.54
CA THR A 178 -17.13 23.42 -21.22
C THR A 178 -16.76 23.17 -19.76
N ILE A 179 -17.70 22.68 -18.94
CA ILE A 179 -17.40 22.24 -17.57
C ILE A 179 -16.76 20.86 -17.63
N LEU A 180 -15.53 20.73 -17.13
CA LEU A 180 -14.82 19.46 -17.04
C LEU A 180 -15.14 18.72 -15.74
N LEU A 181 -15.21 19.48 -14.65
CA LEU A 181 -15.46 18.97 -13.30
C LEU A 181 -16.31 19.99 -12.54
N GLU A 182 -17.36 19.51 -11.89
CA GLU A 182 -18.10 20.26 -10.89
C GLU A 182 -18.26 19.33 -9.68
N GLU A 183 -17.46 19.59 -8.65
CA GLU A 183 -17.46 18.82 -7.43
C GLU A 183 -18.01 19.67 -6.30
N VAL A 184 -19.08 19.19 -5.67
CA VAL A 184 -19.76 19.82 -4.55
C VAL A 184 -19.82 18.80 -3.43
N ALA A 185 -18.89 18.92 -2.49
CA ALA A 185 -18.73 17.96 -1.40
C ALA A 185 -18.86 18.67 -0.06
N GLY A 186 -19.58 18.07 0.88
CA GLY A 186 -19.51 18.49 2.27
C GLY A 186 -18.06 18.37 2.76
N VAL A 187 -17.55 19.39 3.45
CA VAL A 187 -16.20 19.31 4.02
C VAL A 187 -16.26 18.31 5.19
N PRO A 188 -15.49 17.21 5.15
CA PRO A 188 -15.51 16.22 6.21
C PRO A 188 -15.28 16.85 7.59
N TYR A 189 -15.99 16.36 8.61
CA TYR A 189 -15.81 16.75 10.02
C TYR A 189 -16.14 18.21 10.38
N THR A 190 -16.74 18.99 9.47
CA THR A 190 -17.21 20.36 9.74
C THR A 190 -18.68 20.51 9.38
N GLU A 191 -19.52 20.88 10.36
CA GLU A 191 -20.94 21.10 10.10
C GLU A 191 -21.17 22.37 9.27
N GLY A 192 -21.99 22.27 8.22
CA GLY A 192 -22.45 23.41 7.44
C GLY A 192 -21.43 24.01 6.46
N GLN A 193 -20.31 23.32 6.20
CA GLN A 193 -19.32 23.69 5.19
C GLN A 193 -19.42 22.80 3.95
N THR A 194 -19.26 23.41 2.78
CA THR A 194 -19.25 22.70 1.49
C THR A 194 -18.08 23.22 0.66
N SER A 195 -17.20 22.32 0.21
CA SER A 195 -16.20 22.64 -0.80
C SER A 195 -16.85 22.56 -2.18
N ILE A 196 -16.59 23.58 -2.99
CA ILE A 196 -17.04 23.67 -4.37
C ILE A 196 -15.80 23.86 -5.22
N LYS A 197 -15.55 22.90 -6.09
CA LYS A 197 -14.46 22.94 -7.07
C LYS A 197 -15.03 22.85 -8.47
N VAL A 198 -14.66 23.81 -9.32
CA VAL A 198 -15.07 23.83 -10.73
C VAL A 198 -13.84 23.92 -11.62
N GLU A 199 -13.74 23.02 -12.58
CA GLU A 199 -12.74 23.05 -13.65
C GLU A 199 -13.46 23.24 -15.00
N VAL A 200 -12.93 24.13 -15.83
CA VAL A 200 -13.49 24.46 -17.14
C VAL A 200 -12.42 24.38 -18.23
N ALA A 201 -12.88 24.13 -19.45
CA ALA A 201 -12.09 24.19 -20.67
C ALA A 201 -12.75 25.17 -21.64
N LEU A 202 -12.00 26.17 -22.07
CA LEU A 202 -12.41 27.16 -23.06
C LEU A 202 -11.69 26.93 -24.40
N PRO A 203 -12.32 27.18 -25.56
CA PRO A 203 -11.59 27.35 -26.81
C PRO A 203 -10.49 28.41 -26.67
N ALA A 204 -9.41 28.33 -27.44
CA ALA A 204 -8.42 29.40 -27.48
C ALA A 204 -9.00 30.64 -28.19
N ASP A 205 -8.75 31.82 -27.64
CA ASP A 205 -9.02 33.09 -28.33
C ASP A 205 -7.92 33.33 -29.38
N HIS A 206 -8.09 32.70 -30.55
CA HIS A 206 -7.13 32.80 -31.64
C HIS A 206 -6.92 34.23 -32.13
N ALA A 207 -7.91 35.12 -31.99
CA ALA A 207 -7.78 36.51 -32.40
C ALA A 207 -6.82 37.27 -31.46
N ARG A 208 -6.99 37.08 -30.15
CA ARG A 208 -6.06 37.62 -29.14
C ARG A 208 -4.66 37.04 -29.30
N VAL A 209 -4.54 35.71 -29.43
CA VAL A 209 -3.23 35.05 -29.62
C VAL A 209 -2.54 35.54 -30.88
N TYR A 210 -3.27 35.69 -32.00
CA TYR A 210 -2.69 36.20 -33.25
C TYR A 210 -2.29 37.67 -33.15
N ALA A 211 -3.08 38.50 -32.47
CA ALA A 211 -2.75 39.89 -32.21
C ALA A 211 -1.50 40.03 -31.32
N GLU A 212 -1.39 39.24 -30.25
CA GLU A 212 -0.21 39.19 -29.38
C GLU A 212 1.02 38.66 -30.15
N MET A 213 0.87 37.63 -31.00
CA MET A 213 1.94 37.13 -31.87
C MET A 213 2.44 38.19 -32.87
N LEU A 214 1.55 39.03 -33.41
CA LEU A 214 1.93 40.12 -34.32
C LEU A 214 2.62 41.28 -33.61
N ASP A 215 2.32 41.49 -32.33
CA ASP A 215 2.94 42.53 -31.49
C ASP A 215 4.28 42.06 -30.91
N THR A 216 4.48 40.74 -30.79
CA THR A 216 5.78 40.13 -30.50
C THR A 216 6.68 40.23 -31.73
N THR A 217 7.57 41.23 -31.79
CA THR A 217 8.62 41.26 -32.82
C THR A 217 9.45 39.98 -32.78
N SER A 218 9.49 39.24 -33.89
CA SER A 218 10.35 38.08 -34.07
C SER A 218 11.82 38.49 -34.02
N SER A 219 12.42 38.49 -32.84
CA SER A 219 13.86 38.40 -32.72
C SER A 219 14.23 36.94 -33.01
N GLU A 220 14.63 36.66 -34.26
CA GLU A 220 15.25 35.39 -34.67
C GLU A 220 16.43 35.00 -33.75
N GLU A 221 17.04 35.96 -33.05
CA GLU A 221 18.08 35.73 -32.04
C GLU A 221 17.61 35.02 -30.76
N VAL A 222 16.31 35.00 -30.42
CA VAL A 222 15.82 34.36 -29.19
C VAL A 222 15.60 32.86 -29.38
N LEU A 223 15.26 32.41 -30.59
CA LEU A 223 15.06 30.99 -30.89
C LEU A 223 16.39 30.19 -30.93
N GLU A 224 17.50 30.79 -31.36
CA GLU A 224 18.81 30.13 -31.36
C GLU A 224 19.41 30.00 -29.95
N HIS A 225 19.09 30.90 -29.02
CA HIS A 225 19.59 30.85 -27.64
C HIS A 225 18.77 29.94 -26.72
N GLU A 226 17.47 29.74 -26.97
CA GLU A 226 16.62 28.86 -26.15
C GLU A 226 16.71 27.37 -26.52
N LEU A 227 17.12 27.03 -27.76
CA LEU A 227 17.29 25.64 -28.20
C LEU A 227 18.57 24.97 -27.66
N HIS A 228 19.49 25.74 -27.05
CA HIS A 228 20.78 25.23 -26.57
C HIS A 228 20.96 25.18 -25.06
N GLU A 229 19.98 25.62 -24.26
CA GLU A 229 19.95 25.31 -22.82
C GLU A 229 19.05 24.09 -22.54
N GLU A 230 19.33 22.97 -23.23
CA GLU A 230 18.97 21.65 -22.72
C GLU A 230 19.84 21.34 -21.50
N THR A 231 19.47 21.93 -20.37
CA THR A 231 19.50 21.44 -18.99
C THR A 231 19.40 22.71 -18.16
N LYS A 232 18.19 23.03 -17.67
CA LYS A 232 18.13 23.85 -16.46
C LYS A 232 18.91 23.06 -15.41
N ASN A 233 20.14 23.49 -15.10
CA ASN A 233 20.72 23.17 -13.82
C ASN A 233 19.79 23.83 -12.81
N HIS A 234 18.80 23.06 -12.37
CA HIS A 234 18.32 23.22 -11.03
C HIS A 234 19.54 22.91 -10.15
N ASP A 235 20.31 23.95 -9.84
CA ASP A 235 20.87 24.04 -8.51
C ASP A 235 19.64 24.01 -7.60
N ILE A 236 19.26 22.78 -7.21
CA ILE A 236 18.55 22.58 -5.98
C ILE A 236 19.53 23.17 -4.98
N ASP A 237 19.27 24.40 -4.54
CA ASP A 237 19.77 24.85 -3.26
C ASP A 237 19.42 23.70 -2.32
N ASP A 238 20.46 22.94 -1.96
CA ASP A 238 20.45 21.90 -0.94
C ASP A 238 20.25 22.65 0.38
N ALA A 239 19.04 23.20 0.51
CA ALA A 239 18.58 23.98 1.63
C ALA A 239 18.28 22.97 2.74
N GLY A 240 19.36 22.46 3.31
CA GLY A 240 19.39 21.79 4.60
C GLY A 240 18.49 20.57 4.70
N ASP A 241 18.87 19.49 4.04
CA ASP A 241 18.69 18.17 4.65
C ASP A 241 20.05 17.46 4.69
N ASP A 242 20.94 18.03 5.50
CA ASP A 242 22.17 17.41 5.98
C ASP A 242 21.85 16.28 6.99
N ASP A 243 20.75 15.55 6.73
CA ASP A 243 20.39 14.31 7.39
C ASP A 243 21.45 13.31 6.94
N LYS A 244 22.51 13.19 7.74
CA LYS A 244 23.51 12.14 7.60
C LYS A 244 22.78 10.81 7.48
N LYS A 245 22.58 10.35 6.24
CA LYS A 245 21.84 9.12 5.94
C LYS A 245 22.40 8.01 6.83
N ILE A 246 21.60 7.60 7.79
CA ILE A 246 21.98 6.55 8.75
C ILE A 246 22.19 5.28 7.94
N ASP A 247 23.38 4.69 8.07
CA ASP A 247 23.65 3.37 7.51
C ASP A 247 22.88 2.32 8.32
N LEU A 248 21.78 1.83 7.76
CA LEU A 248 20.89 0.89 8.42
C LEU A 248 21.56 -0.48 8.65
N SER A 249 22.65 -0.76 7.93
CA SER A 249 23.43 -2.00 8.09
C SER A 249 24.23 -2.02 9.39
N THR A 250 24.65 -0.86 9.89
CA THR A 250 25.45 -0.71 11.12
C THR A 250 24.65 -0.14 12.29
N TYR A 251 23.42 0.32 12.05
CA TYR A 251 22.51 0.84 13.07
C TYR A 251 22.35 -0.12 14.26
N LYS A 252 22.38 0.45 15.47
CA LYS A 252 22.13 -0.24 16.74
C LYS A 252 21.13 0.56 17.59
N PRO A 253 20.09 -0.09 18.14
CA PRO A 253 19.14 0.58 19.03
C PRO A 253 19.80 0.96 20.36
N THR A 254 19.21 1.93 21.05
CA THR A 254 19.73 2.43 22.32
C THR A 254 19.09 1.69 23.49
N ILE A 255 19.89 0.96 24.28
CA ILE A 255 19.46 0.35 25.54
C ILE A 255 20.03 1.14 26.71
N ASN A 256 19.17 1.66 27.58
CA ASN A 256 19.60 2.46 28.73
C ASN A 256 20.10 1.58 29.90
N SER A 257 20.61 2.21 30.95
CA SER A 257 21.14 1.52 32.14
C SER A 257 20.10 0.68 32.90
N ASN A 258 18.81 0.97 32.72
CA ASN A 258 17.71 0.21 33.34
C ASN A 258 17.34 -1.03 32.51
N GLY A 259 17.99 -1.25 31.36
CA GLY A 259 17.62 -2.32 30.43
C GLY A 259 16.38 -2.01 29.60
N GLU A 260 16.01 -0.74 29.45
CA GLU A 260 14.90 -0.32 28.59
C GLU A 260 15.45 0.09 27.22
N TRP A 261 14.73 -0.28 26.17
CA TRP A 261 14.99 0.17 24.81
C TRP A 261 14.38 1.56 24.62
N VAL A 262 15.23 2.56 24.46
CA VAL A 262 14.85 3.95 24.17
C VAL A 262 14.78 4.13 22.66
N LEU A 263 13.58 4.45 22.16
CA LEU A 263 13.31 4.49 20.73
C LEU A 263 13.87 5.76 20.08
N THR A 264 14.47 5.60 18.90
CA THR A 264 14.86 6.68 17.99
C THR A 264 13.91 6.78 16.80
N GLU A 265 13.99 7.83 15.99
CA GLU A 265 13.20 7.94 14.74
C GLU A 265 13.44 6.76 13.79
N THR A 266 14.65 6.22 13.75
CA THR A 266 14.97 5.01 12.97
C THR A 266 14.24 3.78 13.50
N ASP A 267 14.19 3.62 14.82
CA ASP A 267 13.41 2.53 15.44
C ASP A 267 11.93 2.67 15.11
N LEU A 268 11.39 3.90 15.16
CA LEU A 268 9.99 4.16 14.84
C LEU A 268 9.66 3.77 13.40
N LYS A 269 10.54 4.06 12.42
CA LYS A 269 10.32 3.66 11.03
C LYS A 269 10.33 2.15 10.86
N PHE A 270 11.21 1.44 11.57
CA PHE A 270 11.20 -0.04 11.52
C PHE A 270 9.94 -0.62 12.18
N LEU A 271 9.53 -0.06 13.31
CA LEU A 271 8.30 -0.49 13.99
C LEU A 271 7.06 -0.22 13.14
N GLU A 272 7.01 0.91 12.42
CA GLU A 272 5.93 1.25 11.49
C GLU A 272 5.74 0.18 10.40
N ILE A 273 6.79 -0.11 9.64
CA ILE A 273 6.74 -1.15 8.59
C ILE A 273 6.44 -2.53 9.19
N GLY A 274 7.12 -2.87 10.28
CA GLY A 274 7.02 -4.18 10.93
C GLY A 274 5.65 -4.49 11.51
N CYS A 275 5.06 -3.53 12.23
CA CYS A 275 3.70 -3.66 12.76
C CYS A 275 2.71 -3.83 11.61
N TYR A 276 2.93 -3.17 10.46
CA TYR A 276 2.02 -3.34 9.33
C TYR A 276 2.04 -4.76 8.74
N LEU A 277 3.23 -5.35 8.59
CA LEU A 277 3.39 -6.75 8.19
C LEU A 277 2.66 -7.69 9.15
N LEU A 278 2.81 -7.48 10.46
CA LEU A 278 2.15 -8.28 11.50
C LEU A 278 0.64 -8.01 11.60
N GLY A 279 0.15 -6.95 10.96
CA GLY A 279 -1.28 -6.62 10.87
C GLY A 279 -2.08 -7.59 10.01
N CYS A 280 -1.44 -8.44 9.21
CA CYS A 280 -2.13 -9.48 8.42
C CYS A 280 -3.25 -8.89 7.53
N GLY A 281 -3.02 -7.72 6.94
CA GLY A 281 -4.01 -6.98 6.14
C GLY A 281 -4.88 -6.00 6.95
N GLY A 282 -4.91 -6.10 8.28
CA GLY A 282 -5.68 -5.22 9.17
C GLY A 282 -4.84 -4.45 10.18
N GLY A 283 -5.41 -4.16 11.36
CA GLY A 283 -4.79 -3.33 12.42
C GLY A 283 -4.71 -1.82 12.10
N GLY A 284 -5.15 -1.38 10.92
CA GLY A 284 -5.12 0.02 10.46
C GLY A 284 -3.74 0.48 9.98
N SER A 285 -3.70 1.55 9.18
CA SER A 285 -2.44 2.12 8.67
C SER A 285 -1.60 2.72 9.82
N PRO A 286 -0.33 2.29 9.99
CA PRO A 286 0.53 2.80 11.06
C PRO A 286 1.10 4.19 10.80
N TYR A 287 0.89 4.77 9.61
CA TYR A 287 1.52 6.02 9.20
C TYR A 287 1.18 7.20 10.12
N ALA A 288 -0.10 7.40 10.45
CA ALA A 288 -0.53 8.49 11.33
C ALA A 288 0.07 8.40 12.76
N PRO A 289 -0.01 7.26 13.48
CA PRO A 289 0.62 7.15 14.79
C PRO A 289 2.16 7.19 14.71
N TYR A 290 2.77 6.73 13.62
CA TYR A 290 4.21 6.93 13.38
C TYR A 290 4.60 8.41 13.33
N LEU A 291 3.86 9.23 12.56
CA LEU A 291 4.10 10.68 12.51
C LEU A 291 3.92 11.33 13.88
N HIS A 292 2.92 10.91 14.66
CA HIS A 292 2.73 11.41 16.02
C HIS A 292 3.94 11.09 16.92
N MET A 293 4.42 9.85 16.94
CA MET A 293 5.59 9.50 17.74
C MET A 293 6.86 10.20 17.27
N ARG A 294 7.03 10.39 15.96
CA ARG A 294 8.17 11.15 15.42
C ARG A 294 8.13 12.59 15.93
N GLN A 295 6.95 13.22 15.93
CA GLN A 295 6.76 14.55 16.50
C GLN A 295 7.07 14.59 18.00
N LEU A 296 6.68 13.57 18.78
CA LEU A 296 7.03 13.48 20.19
C LEU A 296 8.56 13.44 20.41
N LEU A 297 9.29 12.64 19.62
CA LEU A 297 10.75 12.60 19.72
C LEU A 297 11.40 13.95 19.37
N LEU A 298 10.90 14.64 18.33
CA LEU A 298 11.37 15.98 17.95
C LEU A 298 11.12 17.04 19.04
N GLU A 299 10.05 16.87 19.83
CA GLU A 299 9.72 17.71 20.98
C GLU A 299 10.54 17.37 22.24
N GLY A 300 11.43 16.38 22.16
CA GLY A 300 12.30 15.96 23.27
C GLY A 300 11.67 14.95 24.21
N GLU A 301 10.52 14.38 23.84
CA GLU A 301 9.88 13.32 24.61
C GLU A 301 10.59 11.98 24.39
N SER A 302 10.50 11.10 25.40
CA SER A 302 11.10 9.77 25.38
C SER A 302 10.04 8.69 25.28
N ILE A 303 10.31 7.66 24.48
CA ILE A 303 9.47 6.48 24.31
C ILE A 303 10.32 5.25 24.63
N LYS A 304 9.80 4.34 25.48
CA LYS A 304 10.56 3.23 26.04
C LYS A 304 9.82 1.90 25.90
N ILE A 305 10.55 0.87 25.51
CA ILE A 305 10.10 -0.52 25.52
C ILE A 305 10.91 -1.31 26.55
N MET A 306 10.28 -2.23 27.28
CA MET A 306 10.93 -3.10 28.27
C MET A 306 10.68 -4.58 28.01
N ARG A 307 11.48 -5.45 28.61
CA ARG A 307 11.29 -6.90 28.47
C ARG A 307 10.11 -7.41 29.29
N ILE A 308 9.42 -8.40 28.74
CA ILE A 308 8.37 -9.13 29.46
C ILE A 308 8.91 -9.89 30.68
N GLU A 309 10.16 -10.38 30.64
CA GLU A 309 10.78 -11.10 31.75
C GLU A 309 11.14 -10.19 32.94
N ASP A 310 11.28 -8.87 32.73
CA ASP A 310 11.63 -7.90 33.77
C ASP A 310 10.40 -7.37 34.53
N LEU A 311 9.19 -7.80 34.15
CA LEU A 311 7.94 -7.45 34.82
C LEU A 311 7.90 -8.02 36.25
N LYS A 312 7.39 -7.24 37.20
CA LYS A 312 7.05 -7.76 38.54
C LYS A 312 5.63 -8.33 38.55
N ASP A 313 5.36 -9.26 39.45
CA ASP A 313 4.08 -9.98 39.52
C ASP A 313 2.87 -9.07 39.72
N ASP A 314 3.06 -7.98 40.46
CA ASP A 314 2.03 -7.02 40.91
C ASP A 314 1.95 -5.75 40.06
N GLU A 315 2.84 -5.56 39.09
CA GLU A 315 2.79 -4.44 38.17
C GLU A 315 1.55 -4.54 37.28
N MET A 316 0.69 -3.52 37.34
CA MET A 316 -0.57 -3.47 36.58
C MET A 316 -0.38 -2.73 35.26
N MET A 317 -0.95 -3.28 34.19
CA MET A 317 -0.93 -2.68 32.84
C MET A 317 -2.27 -2.88 32.12
N PRO A 318 -2.86 -1.83 31.54
CA PRO A 318 -4.06 -1.98 30.72
C PRO A 318 -3.67 -2.40 29.29
N PRO A 319 -4.32 -3.42 28.72
CA PRO A 319 -4.31 -3.62 27.27
C PRO A 319 -5.02 -2.44 26.61
N VAL A 320 -4.36 -1.76 25.67
CA VAL A 320 -4.92 -0.60 24.98
C VAL A 320 -4.95 -0.81 23.47
N ALA A 321 -5.92 -0.18 22.80
CA ALA A 321 -6.06 -0.16 21.35
C ALA A 321 -7.05 0.93 20.91
N SER A 322 -7.00 1.30 19.65
CA SER A 322 -8.09 1.99 18.96
C SER A 322 -9.07 0.97 18.41
N VAL A 323 -10.36 1.27 18.53
CA VAL A 323 -11.48 0.45 18.04
C VAL A 323 -12.24 1.26 17.01
N GLY A 324 -12.56 0.65 15.87
CA GLY A 324 -13.31 1.34 14.82
C GLY A 324 -13.19 0.67 13.48
N THR A 325 -13.48 1.45 12.44
CA THR A 325 -13.21 1.08 11.05
C THR A 325 -11.88 1.70 10.59
N PRO A 326 -10.99 0.92 9.95
CA PRO A 326 -9.74 1.45 9.39
C PRO A 326 -9.93 2.64 8.44
N ALA A 327 -11.08 2.71 7.74
CA ALA A 327 -11.37 3.80 6.81
C ALA A 327 -11.46 5.16 7.52
N VAL A 328 -12.11 5.22 8.69
CA VAL A 328 -12.22 6.45 9.49
C VAL A 328 -10.85 6.85 10.03
N SER A 329 -9.99 5.91 10.40
CA SER A 329 -8.65 6.23 10.90
C SER A 329 -7.76 6.92 9.86
N ILE A 330 -8.00 6.68 8.57
CA ILE A 330 -7.30 7.36 7.47
C ILE A 330 -7.82 8.79 7.29
N GLU A 331 -9.13 8.98 7.37
CA GLU A 331 -9.77 10.28 7.16
C GLU A 331 -9.68 11.21 8.39
N ARG A 332 -9.61 10.63 9.60
CA ARG A 332 -9.54 11.34 10.88
C ARG A 332 -8.28 10.90 11.65
N PRO A 333 -7.08 11.33 11.23
CA PRO A 333 -5.84 10.96 11.92
C PRO A 333 -5.78 11.61 13.31
N GLY A 334 -5.33 10.82 14.30
CA GLY A 334 -5.04 11.29 15.66
C GLY A 334 -6.20 11.23 16.65
N GLY A 335 -6.05 11.96 17.75
CA GLY A 335 -7.01 12.02 18.85
C GLY A 335 -6.57 11.25 20.11
N ASP A 336 -6.93 11.80 21.26
CA ASP A 336 -6.52 11.30 22.58
C ASP A 336 -7.49 10.25 23.16
N GLY A 337 -8.22 9.54 22.31
CA GLY A 337 -9.27 8.62 22.74
C GLY A 337 -8.74 7.54 23.69
N VAL A 338 -7.60 6.94 23.39
CA VAL A 338 -7.02 5.87 24.21
C VAL A 338 -6.53 6.44 25.54
N TRP A 339 -5.84 7.59 25.52
CA TRP A 339 -5.40 8.27 26.73
C TRP A 339 -6.55 8.60 27.67
N HIS A 340 -7.65 9.15 27.15
CA HIS A 340 -8.85 9.43 27.95
C HIS A 340 -9.52 8.15 28.48
N ALA A 341 -9.53 7.05 27.70
CA ALA A 341 -10.04 5.76 28.16
C ALA A 341 -9.21 5.19 29.32
N MET A 342 -7.89 5.31 29.25
CA MET A 342 -6.98 4.94 30.33
C MET A 342 -7.25 5.75 31.60
N GLN A 343 -7.35 7.08 31.50
CA GLN A 343 -7.64 7.95 32.63
C GLN A 343 -8.99 7.62 33.29
N ALA A 344 -10.02 7.36 32.47
CA ALA A 344 -11.34 6.99 32.97
C ALA A 344 -11.30 5.66 33.73
N MET A 345 -10.57 4.67 33.18
CA MET A 345 -10.38 3.37 33.82
C MET A 345 -9.59 3.47 35.12
N GLU A 346 -8.47 4.19 35.11
CA GLU A 346 -7.59 4.39 36.26
C GLU A 346 -8.37 4.97 37.44
N LYS A 347 -9.19 6.00 37.15
CA LYS A 347 -10.07 6.66 38.12
C LYS A 347 -11.17 5.75 38.66
N GLU A 348 -11.89 5.04 37.80
CA GLU A 348 -13.01 4.18 38.23
C GLU A 348 -12.50 2.98 39.03
N MET A 349 -11.45 2.32 38.55
CA MET A 349 -10.92 1.09 39.15
C MET A 349 -9.99 1.37 40.33
N ASN A 350 -9.61 2.63 40.57
CA ASN A 350 -8.67 3.05 41.61
C ASN A 350 -7.39 2.20 41.58
N VAL A 351 -6.80 2.10 40.39
CA VAL A 351 -5.58 1.34 40.10
C VAL A 351 -4.51 2.31 39.59
N GLN A 352 -3.24 1.97 39.74
CA GLN A 352 -2.14 2.73 39.12
C GLN A 352 -1.53 1.88 38.01
N PHE A 353 -1.36 2.46 36.83
CA PHE A 353 -0.67 1.78 35.73
C PHE A 353 0.84 1.92 35.89
N HIS A 354 1.52 0.78 35.92
CA HIS A 354 2.97 0.70 36.04
C HIS A 354 3.62 0.54 34.68
N ARG A 355 2.94 -0.11 33.73
CA ARG A 355 3.39 -0.44 32.38
C ARG A 355 2.24 -0.33 31.39
N LEU A 356 2.56 -0.33 30.09
CA LEU A 356 1.58 -0.48 29.02
C LEU A 356 1.79 -1.77 28.26
N VAL A 357 0.71 -2.28 27.67
CA VAL A 357 0.76 -3.39 26.75
C VAL A 357 -0.20 -3.13 25.59
N ALA A 358 0.26 -3.43 24.38
CA ALA A 358 -0.60 -3.37 23.21
C ALA A 358 -1.62 -4.50 23.27
N THR A 359 -2.86 -4.21 22.90
CA THR A 359 -3.84 -5.30 22.71
C THR A 359 -3.44 -6.11 21.48
N GLU A 360 -3.05 -5.44 20.40
CA GLU A 360 -2.53 -6.06 19.18
C GLU A 360 -1.24 -5.37 18.72
N ILE A 361 -0.28 -6.16 18.20
CA ILE A 361 0.92 -5.63 17.54
C ILE A 361 0.64 -5.12 16.11
N GLY A 362 -0.48 -5.55 15.52
CA GLY A 362 -0.82 -5.26 14.13
C GLY A 362 -1.08 -3.78 13.86
N GLY A 363 -0.48 -3.26 12.78
CA GLY A 363 -0.77 -1.97 12.19
C GLY A 363 -0.66 -0.78 13.16
N ALA A 364 -1.66 0.11 13.08
CA ALA A 364 -1.76 1.34 13.85
C ALA A 364 -1.82 1.13 15.36
N ASN A 365 -2.36 0.00 15.83
CA ASN A 365 -2.52 -0.26 17.26
C ASN A 365 -1.21 -0.62 17.95
N GLY A 366 -0.34 -1.40 17.28
CA GLY A 366 1.01 -1.67 17.79
C GLY A 366 1.81 -0.39 17.94
N VAL A 367 1.86 0.42 16.88
CA VAL A 367 2.57 1.71 16.83
C VAL A 367 1.93 2.74 17.78
N GLY A 368 0.61 2.87 17.74
CA GLY A 368 -0.14 3.86 18.51
C GLY A 368 -0.12 3.62 20.02
N THR A 369 0.06 2.38 20.48
CA THR A 369 0.20 2.08 21.93
C THR A 369 1.42 2.78 22.54
N LEU A 370 2.52 2.88 21.78
CA LEU A 370 3.77 3.48 22.25
C LEU A 370 3.64 4.98 22.54
N VAL A 371 2.74 5.69 21.86
CA VAL A 371 2.42 7.11 22.09
C VAL A 371 2.07 7.33 23.57
N TRP A 372 1.18 6.49 24.11
CA TRP A 372 0.61 6.69 25.45
C TRP A 372 1.61 6.38 26.57
N GLY A 373 2.66 5.60 26.27
CA GLY A 373 3.76 5.31 27.19
C GLY A 373 4.85 6.38 27.22
N SER A 374 4.82 7.32 26.28
CA SER A 374 5.81 8.38 26.19
C SER A 374 5.82 9.29 27.43
N SER A 375 6.92 10.03 27.62
CA SER A 375 7.06 10.96 28.75
C SER A 375 6.04 12.09 28.77
N ARG A 376 5.42 12.42 27.64
CA ARG A 376 4.33 13.40 27.55
C ARG A 376 3.04 12.94 28.22
N TYR A 377 2.77 11.64 28.15
CA TYR A 377 1.53 11.03 28.63
C TYR A 377 1.78 10.31 29.96
N TYR A 378 1.81 8.96 29.99
CA TYR A 378 1.96 8.23 31.24
C TYR A 378 3.41 8.10 31.73
N ASN A 379 4.41 8.32 30.87
CA ASN A 379 5.83 8.13 31.17
C ASN A 379 6.16 6.75 31.80
N ILE A 380 5.55 5.70 31.25
CA ILE A 380 5.78 4.31 31.67
C ILE A 380 6.17 3.47 30.45
N PRO A 381 7.11 2.51 30.59
CA PRO A 381 7.54 1.73 29.45
C PRO A 381 6.45 0.76 28.98
N THR A 382 6.40 0.56 27.67
CA THR A 382 5.56 -0.46 27.03
C THR A 382 6.28 -1.80 27.07
N VAL A 383 5.56 -2.88 27.34
CA VAL A 383 6.13 -4.24 27.35
C VAL A 383 6.40 -4.69 25.91
N ASP A 384 7.55 -5.33 25.68
CA ASP A 384 7.89 -6.01 24.43
C ASP A 384 7.04 -7.27 24.28
N GLY A 385 5.79 -7.07 23.89
CA GLY A 385 4.77 -8.09 23.77
C GLY A 385 3.38 -7.47 23.63
N ASP A 386 2.42 -8.28 23.22
CA ASP A 386 1.01 -7.88 23.06
C ASP A 386 0.07 -9.03 23.42
N MET A 387 -1.24 -8.82 23.29
CA MET A 387 -2.27 -9.81 23.60
C MET A 387 -2.72 -10.63 22.38
N MET A 388 -2.16 -10.44 21.19
CA MET A 388 -2.62 -11.15 19.98
C MET A 388 -1.49 -11.78 19.16
N GLY A 389 -0.31 -11.16 19.07
CA GLY A 389 0.78 -11.57 18.18
C GLY A 389 0.55 -11.28 16.70
N ARG A 390 -0.64 -10.78 16.36
CA ARG A 390 -1.14 -10.35 15.05
C ARG A 390 -2.34 -9.41 15.26
N ALA A 391 -3.05 -9.04 14.21
CA ALA A 391 -4.38 -8.43 14.35
C ALA A 391 -5.51 -9.48 14.29
N TYR A 392 -6.57 -9.23 15.05
CA TYR A 392 -7.85 -9.96 15.02
C TYR A 392 -9.05 -8.98 15.07
N PRO A 393 -10.19 -9.31 14.46
CA PRO A 393 -11.28 -8.34 14.29
C PRO A 393 -12.19 -8.19 15.51
N ASN A 394 -12.28 -9.21 16.38
CA ASN A 394 -13.24 -9.26 17.47
C ASN A 394 -12.58 -9.10 18.85
N PHE A 395 -13.36 -8.57 19.80
CA PHE A 395 -12.90 -8.21 21.14
C PHE A 395 -12.34 -9.39 21.94
N GLU A 396 -12.99 -10.55 21.86
CA GLU A 396 -12.64 -11.76 22.59
C GLU A 396 -11.41 -12.48 22.03
N MET A 397 -10.94 -12.09 20.84
CA MET A 397 -9.78 -12.70 20.17
C MET A 397 -8.45 -12.16 20.72
N VAL A 398 -8.33 -12.18 22.04
CA VAL A 398 -7.13 -11.82 22.80
C VAL A 398 -6.67 -13.02 23.62
N SER A 399 -5.36 -13.18 23.75
CA SER A 399 -4.73 -14.35 24.35
C SER A 399 -5.12 -14.54 25.82
N GLN A 400 -5.38 -13.44 26.54
CA GLN A 400 -5.93 -13.48 27.90
C GLN A 400 -7.27 -14.24 28.00
N TYR A 401 -8.10 -14.25 26.94
CA TYR A 401 -9.38 -14.94 26.95
C TYR A 401 -9.25 -16.47 26.88
N ILE A 402 -8.12 -16.96 26.38
CA ILE A 402 -7.87 -18.40 26.25
C ILE A 402 -7.91 -19.08 27.62
N ASN A 403 -7.40 -18.42 28.67
CA ASN A 403 -7.40 -18.94 30.04
C ASN A 403 -8.55 -18.41 30.92
N ALA A 404 -9.36 -17.49 30.40
CA ALA A 404 -10.48 -16.92 31.13
C ALA A 404 -11.66 -17.92 31.19
N LYS A 405 -12.38 -17.91 32.31
CA LYS A 405 -13.60 -18.72 32.48
C LYS A 405 -14.84 -18.04 31.93
N SER A 406 -14.77 -16.72 31.74
CA SER A 406 -15.88 -15.88 31.29
C SER A 406 -15.32 -14.64 30.59
N ILE A 407 -16.08 -14.09 29.63
CA ILE A 407 -15.76 -12.81 28.98
C ILE A 407 -15.59 -11.66 29.99
N ASN A 408 -16.23 -11.77 31.15
CA ASN A 408 -16.18 -10.76 32.20
C ASN A 408 -14.80 -10.61 32.85
N GLU A 409 -13.89 -11.57 32.66
CA GLU A 409 -12.48 -11.41 33.07
C GLU A 409 -11.72 -10.42 32.17
N LEU A 410 -12.22 -10.13 30.96
CA LEU A 410 -11.68 -9.10 30.07
C LEU A 410 -12.28 -7.71 30.31
N LEU A 411 -13.38 -7.66 31.08
CA LEU A 411 -14.18 -6.47 31.33
C LEU A 411 -13.92 -5.94 32.76
N PRO A 412 -14.14 -4.64 33.04
CA PRO A 412 -14.73 -3.65 32.15
C PRO A 412 -13.76 -3.17 31.06
N VAL A 413 -14.33 -2.69 29.97
CA VAL A 413 -13.61 -1.94 28.92
C VAL A 413 -14.14 -0.52 28.91
N PHE A 414 -13.25 0.46 28.81
CA PHE A 414 -13.60 1.86 28.66
C PHE A 414 -13.34 2.29 27.22
N LEU A 415 -14.33 2.92 26.61
CA LEU A 415 -14.29 3.49 25.25
C LEU A 415 -14.42 5.00 25.33
N CYS A 416 -13.61 5.73 24.58
CA CYS A 416 -13.69 7.20 24.52
C CYS A 416 -13.58 7.73 23.09
N SER A 417 -14.39 8.75 22.77
CA SER A 417 -14.42 9.39 21.44
C SER A 417 -13.23 10.33 21.16
N GLY A 418 -12.46 10.66 22.21
CA GLY A 418 -11.45 11.73 22.18
C GLY A 418 -12.03 13.16 22.27
N THR A 419 -13.36 13.32 22.22
CA THR A 419 -14.06 14.62 22.23
C THR A 419 -14.99 14.81 23.45
N GLY A 420 -14.85 13.94 24.45
CA GLY A 420 -15.55 14.06 25.74
C GLY A 420 -16.64 13.02 26.00
N GLN A 421 -16.91 12.10 25.08
CA GLN A 421 -17.79 10.95 25.35
C GLN A 421 -16.97 9.77 25.88
N THR A 422 -17.37 9.25 27.03
CA THR A 422 -16.80 8.04 27.64
C THR A 422 -17.92 7.03 27.90
N VAL A 423 -17.70 5.78 27.50
CA VAL A 423 -18.62 4.66 27.74
C VAL A 423 -17.86 3.54 28.42
N LYS A 424 -18.43 3.00 29.51
CA LYS A 424 -17.95 1.80 30.18
C LYS A 424 -18.80 0.61 29.74
N ILE A 425 -18.14 -0.43 29.24
CA ILE A 425 -18.75 -1.74 29.06
C ILE A 425 -18.56 -2.52 30.37
N PRO A 426 -19.63 -2.84 31.09
CA PRO A 426 -19.54 -3.46 32.42
C PRO A 426 -19.13 -4.94 32.36
N ASP A 427 -18.68 -5.49 33.48
CA ASP A 427 -18.21 -6.87 33.67
C ASP A 427 -19.33 -7.84 34.09
N ASN A 428 -20.55 -7.60 33.61
CA ASN A 428 -21.73 -8.44 33.82
C ASN A 428 -22.38 -8.87 32.49
N GLN A 429 -21.56 -9.03 31.46
CA GLN A 429 -21.96 -9.48 30.14
C GLN A 429 -22.31 -10.97 30.15
N VAL A 430 -23.28 -11.35 29.32
CA VAL A 430 -23.77 -12.73 29.22
C VAL A 430 -22.74 -13.61 28.52
N ASP A 431 -22.18 -13.12 27.42
CA ASP A 431 -21.25 -13.83 26.54
C ASP A 431 -20.40 -12.84 25.70
N GLU A 432 -19.42 -13.37 24.99
CA GLU A 432 -18.56 -12.63 24.05
C GLU A 432 -19.34 -11.88 22.97
N THR A 433 -20.44 -12.46 22.48
CA THR A 433 -21.26 -11.86 21.42
C THR A 433 -21.91 -10.57 21.91
N THR A 434 -22.46 -10.58 23.12
CA THR A 434 -23.10 -9.41 23.74
C THR A 434 -22.07 -8.33 24.04
N ALA A 435 -20.94 -8.70 24.63
CA ALA A 435 -19.85 -7.76 24.93
C ALA A 435 -19.32 -7.07 23.66
N GLY A 436 -19.00 -7.86 22.62
CA GLY A 436 -18.52 -7.34 21.33
C GLY A 436 -19.53 -6.43 20.64
N ARG A 437 -20.83 -6.78 20.70
CA ARG A 437 -21.91 -5.94 20.15
C ARG A 437 -22.01 -4.60 20.88
N ASP A 438 -21.97 -4.60 22.21
CA ASP A 438 -22.11 -3.38 23.01
C ASP A 438 -20.91 -2.44 22.79
N ILE A 439 -19.70 -2.99 22.67
CA ILE A 439 -18.50 -2.25 22.25
C ILE A 439 -18.72 -1.58 20.89
N ARG A 440 -19.21 -2.33 19.90
CA ARG A 440 -19.44 -1.81 18.54
C ARG A 440 -20.55 -0.75 18.50
N ILE A 441 -21.64 -0.92 19.26
CA ILE A 441 -22.71 0.09 19.37
C ILE A 441 -22.14 1.40 19.94
N ALA A 442 -21.36 1.32 21.02
CA ALA A 442 -20.71 2.49 21.61
C ALA A 442 -19.77 3.17 20.60
N CYS A 443 -18.96 2.38 19.89
CA CYS A 443 -18.04 2.89 18.86
C CYS A 443 -18.77 3.60 17.71
N VAL A 444 -19.90 3.07 17.23
CA VAL A 444 -20.73 3.72 16.19
C VAL A 444 -21.25 5.06 16.69
N GLY A 445 -21.72 5.12 17.94
CA GLY A 445 -22.15 6.38 18.58
C GLY A 445 -21.04 7.44 18.68
N MET A 446 -19.77 7.02 18.62
CA MET A 446 -18.58 7.90 18.64
C MET A 446 -18.08 8.27 17.23
N GLY A 447 -18.84 7.97 16.17
CA GLY A 447 -18.45 8.21 14.79
C GLY A 447 -17.63 7.07 14.18
N SER A 448 -17.84 5.83 14.65
CA SER A 448 -17.15 4.61 14.20
C SER A 448 -15.64 4.59 14.47
N ALA A 449 -15.17 5.39 15.41
CA ALA A 449 -13.81 5.37 15.95
C ALA A 449 -13.80 5.76 17.43
N ALA A 450 -13.08 5.00 18.24
CA ALA A 450 -12.92 5.22 19.67
C ALA A 450 -11.54 4.72 20.13
N GLY A 451 -10.98 5.31 21.18
CA GLY A 451 -9.89 4.68 21.92
C GLY A 451 -10.43 3.79 23.02
N ALA A 452 -9.72 2.70 23.31
CA ALA A 452 -10.11 1.71 24.30
C ALA A 452 -9.00 1.40 25.31
N ALA A 453 -9.40 1.19 26.56
CA ALA A 453 -8.59 0.58 27.61
C ALA A 453 -9.35 -0.63 28.16
N GLY A 454 -8.69 -1.79 28.17
CA GLY A 454 -9.21 -3.05 28.70
C GLY A 454 -8.78 -3.29 30.15
N ARG A 455 -9.47 -4.22 30.83
CA ARG A 455 -9.23 -4.53 32.25
C ARG A 455 -7.72 -4.70 32.51
N PRO A 456 -7.12 -4.01 33.49
CA PRO A 456 -5.69 -4.10 33.72
C PRO A 456 -5.27 -5.51 34.13
N ILE A 457 -4.21 -6.00 33.49
CA ILE A 457 -3.59 -7.29 33.78
C ILE A 457 -2.36 -7.10 34.66
N SER A 458 -2.03 -8.11 35.45
CA SER A 458 -0.81 -8.10 36.26
C SER A 458 0.39 -8.59 35.45
N GLY A 459 1.60 -8.22 35.84
CA GLY A 459 2.82 -8.70 35.19
C GLY A 459 2.97 -10.23 35.25
N LYS A 460 2.42 -10.86 36.30
CA LYS A 460 2.30 -12.33 36.35
C LYS A 460 1.44 -12.86 35.20
N LEU A 461 0.22 -12.32 35.02
CA LEU A 461 -0.68 -12.74 33.95
C LEU A 461 -0.06 -12.46 32.58
N MET A 462 0.56 -11.29 32.39
CA MET A 462 1.26 -10.93 31.15
C MET A 462 2.31 -11.98 30.76
N ARG A 463 3.12 -12.49 31.71
CA ARG A 463 4.09 -13.55 31.41
C ARG A 463 3.47 -14.92 31.11
N GLU A 464 2.24 -15.16 31.55
CA GLU A 464 1.53 -16.43 31.33
C GLU A 464 0.79 -16.45 29.99
N VAL A 465 0.16 -15.33 29.60
CA VAL A 465 -0.73 -15.27 28.43
C VAL A 465 -0.30 -14.29 27.35
N GLY A 466 0.62 -13.37 27.63
CA GLY A 466 1.13 -12.41 26.65
C GLY A 466 1.94 -13.10 25.55
N ILE A 467 1.86 -12.56 24.33
CA ILE A 467 2.70 -12.99 23.23
C ILE A 467 4.02 -12.20 23.33
N PRO A 468 5.16 -12.85 23.60
CA PRO A 468 6.39 -12.13 23.93
C PRO A 468 7.12 -11.63 22.68
N ASN A 469 7.88 -10.55 22.84
CA ASN A 469 8.84 -10.02 21.89
C ASN A 469 8.26 -9.58 20.54
N THR A 470 7.00 -9.13 20.53
CA THR A 470 6.31 -8.78 19.28
C THR A 470 6.74 -7.41 18.72
N TYR A 471 7.12 -6.45 19.57
CA TYR A 471 7.79 -5.23 19.10
C TYR A 471 9.19 -5.51 18.56
N SER A 472 9.94 -6.41 19.21
CA SER A 472 11.23 -6.87 18.70
C SER A 472 11.09 -7.56 17.33
N LEU A 473 10.05 -8.37 17.13
CA LEU A 473 9.77 -8.98 15.83
C LEU A 473 9.43 -7.92 14.77
N ALA A 474 8.51 -7.00 15.08
CA ALA A 474 8.14 -5.90 14.19
C ALA A 474 9.39 -5.12 13.76
N TRP A 475 10.23 -4.70 14.70
CA TRP A 475 11.45 -3.97 14.41
C TRP A 475 12.40 -4.73 13.46
N ARG A 476 12.55 -6.05 13.64
CA ARG A 476 13.40 -6.88 12.76
C ARG A 476 12.88 -6.94 11.34
N LEU A 477 11.58 -7.20 11.19
CA LEU A 477 10.93 -7.27 9.88
C LEU A 477 11.00 -5.92 9.17
N GLY A 478 10.67 -4.83 9.86
CA GLY A 478 10.75 -3.49 9.29
C GLY A 478 12.18 -3.06 8.96
N ARG A 479 13.17 -3.43 9.78
CA ARG A 479 14.60 -3.20 9.48
C ARG A 479 15.02 -3.90 8.19
N VAL A 480 14.54 -5.12 7.94
CA VAL A 480 14.82 -5.86 6.70
C VAL A 480 14.28 -5.12 5.48
N VAL A 481 13.04 -4.65 5.53
CA VAL A 481 12.43 -3.87 4.44
C VAL A 481 13.16 -2.56 4.21
N ALA A 482 13.35 -1.75 5.26
CA ALA A 482 14.02 -0.46 5.16
C ALA A 482 15.46 -0.59 4.62
N LYS A 483 16.19 -1.64 5.04
CA LYS A 483 17.52 -1.93 4.50
C LYS A 483 17.45 -2.29 3.02
N ALA A 484 16.53 -3.17 2.62
CA ALA A 484 16.38 -3.56 1.23
C ALA A 484 16.01 -2.40 0.31
N GLN A 485 15.21 -1.45 0.80
CA GLN A 485 14.91 -0.18 0.12
C GLN A 485 16.18 0.68 -0.02
N GLN A 486 16.94 0.87 1.06
CA GLN A 486 18.19 1.65 1.04
C GLN A 486 19.26 1.06 0.10
N THR A 487 19.34 -0.27 0.00
CA THR A 487 20.35 -0.98 -0.81
C THR A 487 19.85 -1.44 -2.17
N ALA A 488 18.60 -1.14 -2.55
CA ALA A 488 17.96 -1.60 -3.79
C ALA A 488 18.00 -3.13 -3.99
N THR A 489 17.81 -3.89 -2.90
CA THR A 489 17.83 -5.37 -2.89
C THR A 489 16.45 -5.98 -2.63
N LEU A 490 15.39 -5.35 -3.13
CA LEU A 490 14.01 -5.82 -2.96
C LEU A 490 13.78 -7.22 -3.53
N SER A 491 14.62 -7.65 -4.47
CA SER A 491 14.58 -8.98 -5.07
C SER A 491 14.73 -10.15 -4.10
N THR A 492 15.38 -9.94 -2.96
CA THR A 492 15.60 -10.97 -1.94
C THR A 492 14.77 -10.74 -0.68
N ILE A 493 13.82 -9.78 -0.72
CA ILE A 493 13.09 -9.32 0.46
C ILE A 493 12.36 -10.45 1.17
N THR A 494 11.70 -11.33 0.43
CA THR A 494 10.92 -12.43 0.99
C THR A 494 11.81 -13.44 1.72
N THR A 495 12.98 -13.78 1.17
CA THR A 495 13.97 -14.63 1.83
C THR A 495 14.51 -13.97 3.09
N ALA A 496 14.84 -12.66 3.03
CA ALA A 496 15.34 -11.94 4.19
C ALA A 496 14.30 -11.83 5.32
N LEU A 497 13.02 -11.64 4.97
CA LEU A 497 11.91 -11.64 5.92
C LEU A 497 11.71 -13.02 6.56
N ILE A 498 11.83 -14.10 5.79
CA ILE A 498 11.78 -15.47 6.32
C ILE A 498 12.87 -15.68 7.37
N GLU A 499 14.12 -15.28 7.08
CA GLU A 499 15.22 -15.40 8.04
C GLU A 499 14.97 -14.57 9.30
N ALA A 500 14.51 -13.32 9.15
CA ALA A 500 14.20 -12.45 10.28
C ALA A 500 13.01 -12.96 11.14
N ALA A 501 12.08 -13.70 10.54
CA ALA A 501 10.95 -14.34 11.19
C ALA A 501 11.30 -15.64 11.95
N GLY A 502 12.56 -16.10 11.89
CA GLY A 502 13.00 -17.36 12.51
C GLY A 502 13.33 -18.48 11.53
N GLY A 503 13.43 -18.15 10.24
CA GLY A 503 13.85 -19.07 9.17
C GLY A 503 12.70 -19.80 8.47
N PRO A 504 13.02 -20.69 7.52
CA PRO A 504 12.05 -21.32 6.60
C PRO A 504 11.05 -22.29 7.27
N LYS A 505 11.28 -22.62 8.54
CA LYS A 505 10.31 -23.35 9.37
C LYS A 505 9.24 -22.42 9.94
N SER A 506 9.57 -21.15 10.20
CA SER A 506 8.66 -20.20 10.84
C SER A 506 7.87 -19.37 9.84
N ALA A 507 8.40 -19.11 8.64
CA ALA A 507 7.70 -18.36 7.60
C ALA A 507 7.98 -18.90 6.19
N LYS A 508 7.04 -18.68 5.26
CA LYS A 508 7.11 -19.12 3.86
C LYS A 508 6.44 -18.11 2.93
N VAL A 509 6.93 -18.03 1.70
CA VAL A 509 6.15 -17.47 0.58
C VAL A 509 5.33 -18.61 -0.01
N ILE A 510 4.02 -18.41 -0.17
CA ILE A 510 3.14 -19.45 -0.73
C ILE A 510 2.67 -19.13 -2.15
N PHE A 511 2.71 -17.86 -2.55
CA PHE A 511 2.32 -17.43 -3.89
C PHE A 511 2.92 -16.07 -4.21
N GLN A 512 3.23 -15.84 -5.49
CA GLN A 512 3.51 -14.51 -6.01
C GLN A 512 2.67 -14.28 -7.26
N GLY A 513 1.96 -13.15 -7.28
CA GLY A 513 0.93 -12.91 -8.29
C GLY A 513 0.52 -11.45 -8.38
N LYS A 514 -0.45 -11.21 -9.23
CA LYS A 514 -1.06 -9.90 -9.44
C LYS A 514 -2.51 -9.92 -8.95
N ILE A 515 -2.93 -8.88 -8.24
CA ILE A 515 -4.32 -8.75 -7.81
C ILE A 515 -5.23 -8.58 -9.04
N ARG A 516 -6.13 -9.55 -9.25
CA ARG A 516 -7.09 -9.59 -10.36
C ARG A 516 -8.44 -9.02 -9.98
N SER A 517 -8.88 -9.23 -8.75
CA SER A 517 -10.14 -8.66 -8.25
C SER A 517 -10.10 -8.47 -6.74
N VAL A 518 -10.86 -7.48 -6.28
CA VAL A 518 -11.09 -7.20 -4.87
C VAL A 518 -12.59 -7.04 -4.70
N GLU A 519 -13.20 -7.96 -3.95
CA GLU A 519 -14.60 -7.90 -3.57
C GLU A 519 -14.66 -7.41 -2.13
N THR A 520 -15.28 -6.25 -1.88
CA THR A 520 -15.38 -5.69 -0.51
C THR A 520 -16.80 -5.24 -0.22
N LYS A 521 -17.27 -5.56 0.98
CA LYS A 521 -18.51 -5.02 1.56
C LYS A 521 -18.26 -4.62 3.00
N ILE A 522 -18.73 -3.43 3.37
CA ILE A 522 -18.76 -3.00 4.77
C ILE A 522 -20.04 -3.56 5.43
N THR A 523 -19.88 -4.25 6.56
CA THR A 523 -21.00 -4.81 7.33
C THR A 523 -21.66 -3.75 8.21
N THR A 524 -22.84 -4.04 8.75
CA THR A 524 -23.52 -3.18 9.73
C THR A 524 -22.75 -3.01 11.04
N THR A 525 -21.80 -3.91 11.32
CA THR A 525 -20.87 -3.85 12.46
C THR A 525 -19.54 -3.16 12.12
N ALA A 526 -19.46 -2.48 10.98
CA ALA A 526 -18.30 -1.73 10.48
C ALA A 526 -17.04 -2.58 10.20
N HIS A 527 -17.22 -3.87 9.90
CA HIS A 527 -16.14 -4.73 9.41
C HIS A 527 -16.09 -4.70 7.88
N SER A 528 -14.88 -4.73 7.32
CA SER A 528 -14.62 -4.93 5.90
C SER A 528 -14.57 -6.43 5.61
N LEU A 529 -15.65 -6.98 5.04
CA LEU A 529 -15.72 -8.38 4.63
C LEU A 529 -15.49 -8.48 3.13
N GLY A 530 -14.66 -9.42 2.70
CA GLY A 530 -14.35 -9.54 1.29
C GLY A 530 -13.42 -10.67 0.92
N LYS A 531 -12.98 -10.63 -0.34
CA LYS A 531 -12.00 -11.56 -0.90
C LYS A 531 -11.15 -10.81 -1.91
N VAL A 532 -9.83 -10.95 -1.78
CA VAL A 532 -8.90 -10.60 -2.85
C VAL A 532 -8.54 -11.85 -3.63
N THR A 533 -8.58 -11.77 -4.96
CA THR A 533 -8.18 -12.86 -5.85
C THR A 533 -6.93 -12.43 -6.60
N LEU A 534 -5.91 -13.28 -6.55
CA LEU A 534 -4.63 -13.06 -7.22
C LEU A 534 -4.47 -14.07 -8.33
N GLU A 535 -3.99 -13.64 -9.47
CA GLU A 535 -3.61 -14.51 -10.59
C GLU A 535 -2.10 -14.64 -10.68
N LYS A 536 -1.65 -15.78 -11.21
CA LYS A 536 -0.24 -16.06 -11.45
C LYS A 536 0.34 -15.09 -12.48
N LEU A 537 1.57 -14.62 -12.24
CA LEU A 537 2.27 -13.76 -13.19
C LEU A 537 2.54 -14.48 -14.52
N SER A 538 2.19 -13.82 -15.61
CA SER A 538 2.57 -14.23 -16.96
C SER A 538 4.08 -14.14 -17.14
N GLU A 539 4.63 -14.87 -18.12
CA GLU A 539 6.06 -14.88 -18.39
C GLU A 539 6.65 -13.49 -18.71
N GLY A 540 5.84 -12.53 -19.17
CA GLY A 540 6.27 -11.15 -19.42
C GLY A 540 6.22 -10.25 -18.19
N GLU A 541 5.45 -10.63 -17.18
CA GLU A 541 5.35 -9.90 -15.91
C GLU A 541 6.37 -10.39 -14.88
N ARG A 542 7.02 -11.53 -15.16
CA ARG A 542 8.13 -12.05 -14.36
C ARG A 542 9.38 -11.27 -14.68
N GLU A 543 9.89 -10.61 -13.65
CA GLU A 543 11.13 -9.85 -13.70
C GLU A 543 12.27 -10.67 -13.09
N MET A 544 11.96 -11.64 -12.23
CA MET A 544 12.96 -12.38 -11.44
C MET A 544 12.65 -13.88 -11.31
N ALA A 545 13.69 -14.67 -11.02
CA ALA A 545 13.56 -16.12 -10.80
C ALA A 545 12.72 -16.46 -9.55
N SER A 546 12.60 -15.53 -8.60
CA SER A 546 11.70 -15.62 -7.44
C SER A 546 10.21 -15.62 -7.83
N ASP A 547 9.87 -15.16 -9.04
CA ASP A 547 8.48 -14.94 -9.47
C ASP A 547 7.74 -16.23 -9.86
N VAL A 548 8.29 -17.39 -9.49
CA VAL A 548 7.79 -18.74 -9.83
C VAL A 548 7.23 -19.48 -8.60
N VAL A 549 7.21 -18.84 -7.43
CA VAL A 549 6.65 -19.43 -6.20
C VAL A 549 5.14 -19.61 -6.32
N GLY A 550 4.66 -20.82 -6.00
CA GLY A 550 3.24 -21.17 -6.11
C GLY A 550 2.75 -21.33 -7.56
N SER A 551 3.66 -21.52 -8.51
CA SER A 551 3.35 -21.63 -9.94
C SER A 551 2.48 -22.84 -10.33
N GLU A 552 2.27 -23.79 -9.42
CA GLU A 552 1.28 -24.86 -9.58
C GLU A 552 -0.18 -24.39 -9.47
N TYR A 553 -0.41 -23.19 -8.91
CA TYR A 553 -1.73 -22.56 -8.82
C TYR A 553 -1.90 -21.51 -9.93
N GLU A 554 -3.06 -21.51 -10.59
CA GLU A 554 -3.41 -20.49 -11.59
C GLU A 554 -3.91 -19.21 -10.91
N GLU A 555 -4.67 -19.37 -9.82
CA GLU A 555 -5.14 -18.27 -8.98
C GLU A 555 -5.13 -18.69 -7.51
N ILE A 556 -5.04 -17.70 -6.62
CA ILE A 556 -5.31 -17.87 -5.20
C ILE A 556 -6.39 -16.89 -4.75
N GLY A 557 -7.21 -17.31 -3.80
CA GLY A 557 -8.19 -16.47 -3.13
C GLY A 557 -7.82 -16.26 -1.66
N VAL A 558 -7.92 -15.02 -1.19
CA VAL A 558 -7.68 -14.64 0.20
C VAL A 558 -8.92 -13.93 0.75
N PRO A 559 -9.85 -14.67 1.39
CA PRO A 559 -10.94 -14.10 2.15
C PRO A 559 -10.42 -13.30 3.36
N PHE A 560 -11.06 -12.18 3.65
CA PHE A 560 -10.70 -11.31 4.76
C PHE A 560 -11.93 -10.78 5.51
N MET A 561 -11.75 -10.51 6.81
CA MET A 561 -12.65 -9.72 7.65
C MET A 561 -11.80 -8.76 8.47
N ASN A 562 -11.59 -7.54 7.97
CA ASN A 562 -10.52 -6.60 8.34
C ASN A 562 -9.09 -7.16 8.15
N GLU A 563 -8.84 -8.39 8.55
CA GLU A 563 -7.60 -9.14 8.38
C GLU A 563 -7.79 -10.34 7.44
N ASN A 564 -6.70 -10.79 6.81
CA ASN A 564 -6.65 -11.99 5.96
C ASN A 564 -6.88 -13.25 6.81
N LEU A 565 -7.84 -14.07 6.39
CA LEU A 565 -8.33 -15.22 7.17
C LEU A 565 -7.80 -16.57 6.66
N CYS A 566 -7.71 -16.74 5.35
CA CYS A 566 -7.17 -17.96 4.75
C CYS A 566 -6.65 -17.72 3.34
N VAL A 567 -5.90 -18.69 2.82
CA VAL A 567 -5.42 -18.70 1.44
C VAL A 567 -5.83 -20.00 0.78
N ILE A 568 -6.56 -19.89 -0.32
CA ILE A 568 -7.09 -21.02 -1.09
C ILE A 568 -6.47 -20.96 -2.48
N GLY A 569 -5.62 -21.92 -2.81
CA GLY A 569 -5.03 -22.05 -4.14
C GLY A 569 -5.87 -22.90 -5.06
N LYS A 570 -6.00 -22.48 -6.32
CA LYS A 570 -6.75 -23.19 -7.34
C LYS A 570 -5.85 -23.54 -8.52
N LYS A 571 -5.84 -24.82 -8.89
CA LYS A 571 -5.03 -25.36 -9.99
C LYS A 571 -5.76 -25.25 -11.32
N SER A 572 -5.05 -25.53 -12.41
CA SER A 572 -5.59 -25.49 -13.78
C SER A 572 -6.71 -26.50 -14.06
N ASP A 573 -6.77 -27.60 -13.30
CA ASP A 573 -7.87 -28.58 -13.33
C ASP A 573 -9.11 -28.14 -12.54
N GLY A 574 -9.06 -26.96 -11.90
CA GLY A 574 -10.13 -26.41 -11.07
C GLY A 574 -10.14 -26.93 -9.63
N SER A 575 -9.21 -27.80 -9.23
CA SER A 575 -9.11 -28.27 -7.85
C SER A 575 -8.63 -27.16 -6.92
N GLU A 576 -9.22 -27.09 -5.72
CA GLU A 576 -8.86 -26.14 -4.68
C GLU A 576 -8.06 -26.80 -3.56
N THR A 577 -7.10 -26.07 -2.99
CA THR A 577 -6.27 -26.50 -1.86
C THR A 577 -6.16 -25.36 -0.86
N VAL A 578 -6.43 -25.64 0.41
CA VAL A 578 -6.21 -24.68 1.50
C VAL A 578 -4.72 -24.64 1.80
N LEU A 579 -4.09 -23.48 1.62
CA LEU A 579 -2.65 -23.28 1.79
C LEU A 579 -2.30 -22.77 3.19
N ALA A 580 -3.19 -21.96 3.78
CA ALA A 580 -3.08 -21.46 5.14
C ALA A 580 -4.44 -20.99 5.65
N THR A 581 -4.61 -20.99 6.97
CA THR A 581 -5.76 -20.40 7.65
C THR A 581 -5.30 -19.78 8.96
N VAL A 582 -6.05 -18.81 9.47
CA VAL A 582 -5.95 -18.37 10.87
C VAL A 582 -5.87 -19.58 11.82
N PRO A 583 -5.05 -19.52 12.88
CA PRO A 583 -4.28 -18.37 13.36
C PRO A 583 -2.98 -18.02 12.62
N ASP A 584 -2.53 -18.78 11.60
CA ASP A 584 -1.32 -18.43 10.83
C ASP A 584 -1.38 -16.97 10.35
N LEU A 585 -0.30 -16.22 10.53
CA LEU A 585 -0.22 -14.84 10.06
C LEU A 585 -0.14 -14.84 8.54
N ILE A 586 -1.09 -14.16 7.88
CA ILE A 586 -1.19 -14.10 6.42
C ILE A 586 -1.09 -12.63 6.01
N PHE A 587 -0.02 -12.27 5.31
CA PHE A 587 0.22 -10.90 4.86
C PHE A 587 0.67 -10.86 3.40
N LEU A 588 0.26 -9.78 2.73
CA LEU A 588 0.60 -9.49 1.34
C LEU A 588 1.65 -8.39 1.33
N ILE A 589 2.68 -8.56 0.51
CA ILE A 589 3.77 -7.60 0.36
C ILE A 589 3.80 -7.11 -1.07
N ASP A 590 3.83 -5.79 -1.27
CA ASP A 590 4.06 -5.20 -2.58
C ASP A 590 5.50 -5.49 -3.03
N THR A 591 5.63 -6.18 -4.16
CA THR A 591 6.93 -6.56 -4.72
C THR A 591 7.80 -5.36 -5.14
N ALA A 592 7.18 -4.19 -5.39
CA ALA A 592 7.88 -2.98 -5.79
C ALA A 592 8.46 -2.18 -4.62
N THR A 593 7.92 -2.34 -3.41
CA THR A 593 8.32 -1.54 -2.23
C THR A 593 8.85 -2.39 -1.08
N GLY A 594 8.48 -3.67 -1.03
CA GLY A 594 8.72 -4.57 0.11
C GLY A 594 7.82 -4.32 1.31
N GLU A 595 6.87 -3.39 1.21
CA GLU A 595 5.95 -3.04 2.30
C GLU A 595 4.67 -3.87 2.29
N ALA A 596 4.03 -3.97 3.46
CA ALA A 596 2.75 -4.66 3.60
C ALA A 596 1.66 -3.91 2.84
N VAL A 597 0.70 -4.65 2.29
CA VAL A 597 -0.51 -4.07 1.68
C VAL A 597 -1.70 -4.39 2.57
N GLY A 598 -2.36 -3.37 3.09
CA GLY A 598 -3.59 -3.53 3.87
C GLY A 598 -4.80 -3.87 3.01
N VAL A 599 -5.85 -4.43 3.63
CA VAL A 599 -7.12 -4.76 2.97
C VAL A 599 -7.73 -3.53 2.28
N GLN A 600 -7.60 -2.35 2.88
CA GLN A 600 -8.06 -1.08 2.32
C GLN A 600 -7.24 -0.58 1.12
N GLU A 601 -6.06 -1.14 0.89
CA GLU A 601 -5.12 -0.75 -0.18
C GLU A 601 -5.11 -1.74 -1.35
N TYR A 602 -5.83 -2.87 -1.20
CA TYR A 602 -5.97 -3.84 -2.27
C TYR A 602 -6.61 -3.20 -3.51
N ARG A 603 -5.87 -3.25 -4.62
CA ARG A 603 -6.28 -2.68 -5.91
C ARG A 603 -5.84 -3.58 -7.05
N TYR A 604 -6.62 -3.57 -8.13
CA TYR A 604 -6.30 -4.29 -9.35
C TYR A 604 -4.89 -3.93 -9.84
N GLY A 605 -4.17 -4.92 -10.38
CA GLY A 605 -2.86 -4.73 -11.02
C GLY A 605 -1.67 -4.72 -10.05
N LEU A 606 -1.90 -4.63 -8.74
CA LEU A 606 -0.81 -4.66 -7.76
C LEU A 606 -0.14 -6.05 -7.73
N LYS A 607 1.19 -6.08 -7.93
CA LYS A 607 1.99 -7.30 -7.85
C LYS A 607 2.43 -7.52 -6.40
N VAL A 608 2.05 -8.66 -5.84
CA VAL A 608 2.31 -8.97 -4.43
C VAL A 608 2.86 -10.38 -4.23
N SER A 609 3.65 -10.53 -3.18
CA SER A 609 4.01 -11.83 -2.59
C SER A 609 3.09 -12.11 -1.40
N VAL A 610 2.49 -13.30 -1.37
CA VAL A 610 1.69 -13.78 -0.24
C VAL A 610 2.57 -14.61 0.66
N MET A 611 2.73 -14.15 1.90
CA MET A 611 3.55 -14.78 2.91
C MET A 611 2.71 -15.28 4.08
N ILE A 612 3.18 -16.37 4.68
CA ILE A 612 2.61 -16.94 5.90
C ILE A 612 3.68 -17.08 6.97
N MET A 613 3.30 -16.88 8.23
CA MET A 613 4.17 -17.04 9.39
C MET A 613 3.46 -17.76 10.55
N ALA A 614 4.21 -18.58 11.28
CA ALA A 614 3.73 -19.36 12.40
C ALA A 614 3.13 -18.45 13.49
N PRO A 615 1.95 -18.79 14.04
CA PRO A 615 1.41 -18.11 15.19
C PRO A 615 2.12 -18.58 16.46
N HIS A 616 2.03 -17.78 17.53
CA HIS A 616 2.48 -18.22 18.84
C HIS A 616 1.74 -19.52 19.25
N PRO A 617 2.39 -20.52 19.88
CA PRO A 617 1.78 -21.83 20.18
C PRO A 617 0.52 -21.76 21.03
N LEU A 618 0.36 -20.69 21.82
CA LEU A 618 -0.86 -20.42 22.58
C LEU A 618 -2.10 -20.37 21.68
N TRP A 619 -1.98 -19.81 20.47
CA TRP A 619 -3.05 -19.76 19.47
C TRP A 619 -3.33 -21.09 18.77
N ALA A 620 -2.41 -22.05 18.88
CA ALA A 620 -2.60 -23.40 18.34
C ALA A 620 -3.26 -24.38 19.32
N THR A 621 -3.58 -23.94 20.55
CA THR A 621 -4.34 -24.75 21.51
C THR A 621 -5.80 -24.91 21.07
N GLN A 622 -6.46 -26.01 21.45
CA GLN A 622 -7.86 -26.23 21.07
C GLN A 622 -8.77 -25.07 21.48
N ARG A 623 -8.62 -24.57 22.71
CA ARG A 623 -9.41 -23.44 23.20
C ARG A 623 -9.19 -22.18 22.37
N ALA A 624 -7.96 -21.90 21.95
CA ALA A 624 -7.66 -20.75 21.11
C ALA A 624 -8.21 -20.92 19.68
N LEU A 625 -8.21 -22.14 19.13
CA LEU A 625 -8.85 -22.44 17.85
C LEU A 625 -10.37 -22.30 17.89
N ASP A 626 -11.01 -22.55 19.03
CA ASP A 626 -12.44 -22.28 19.22
C ASP A 626 -12.73 -20.77 19.23
N ILE A 627 -11.78 -19.94 19.69
CA ILE A 627 -11.92 -18.47 19.78
C ILE A 627 -11.56 -17.77 18.46
N ALA A 628 -10.44 -18.15 17.83
CA ALA A 628 -9.85 -17.43 16.69
C ALA A 628 -9.34 -18.37 15.57
N GLY A 629 -9.73 -19.64 15.58
CA GLY A 629 -9.45 -20.57 14.49
C GLY A 629 -10.45 -20.46 13.34
N PRO A 630 -10.32 -21.28 12.29
CA PRO A 630 -11.09 -21.14 11.05
C PRO A 630 -12.62 -21.21 11.29
N LYS A 631 -13.07 -22.07 12.21
CA LYS A 631 -14.48 -22.24 12.56
C LYS A 631 -15.10 -21.00 13.21
N ALA A 632 -14.32 -20.24 13.98
CA ALA A 632 -14.77 -18.99 14.59
C ALA A 632 -15.16 -17.93 13.52
N PHE A 633 -14.53 -18.03 12.34
CA PHE A 633 -14.83 -17.21 11.17
C PHE A 633 -15.78 -17.88 10.15
N HIS A 634 -16.44 -18.97 10.55
CA HIS A 634 -17.32 -19.76 9.69
C HIS A 634 -16.63 -20.31 8.42
N LEU A 635 -15.31 -20.51 8.47
CA LEU A 635 -14.58 -21.18 7.40
C LEU A 635 -14.79 -22.71 7.51
N PRO A 636 -15.07 -23.42 6.39
CA PRO A 636 -15.37 -24.85 6.40
C PRO A 636 -14.10 -25.71 6.45
N TYR A 637 -13.05 -25.26 7.15
CA TYR A 637 -11.72 -25.88 7.16
C TYR A 637 -11.28 -26.19 8.59
N GLU A 638 -10.49 -27.25 8.75
CA GLU A 638 -9.77 -27.52 9.99
C GLU A 638 -8.41 -26.81 9.94
N TYR A 639 -7.93 -26.34 11.09
CA TYR A 639 -6.62 -25.73 11.17
C TYR A 639 -5.53 -26.81 11.08
N THR A 640 -4.64 -26.67 10.10
CA THR A 640 -3.43 -27.46 9.96
C THR A 640 -2.30 -26.53 9.54
N THR A 641 -1.15 -26.60 10.19
CA THR A 641 0.03 -25.83 9.81
C THR A 641 1.27 -26.72 9.74
N SER A 642 2.17 -26.39 8.81
CA SER A 642 3.52 -26.98 8.72
C SER A 642 4.58 -26.05 9.30
N LEU A 643 4.17 -24.92 9.87
CA LEU A 643 5.05 -23.90 10.40
C LEU A 643 5.35 -24.17 11.88
N GLU A 644 6.57 -23.84 12.30
CA GLU A 644 7.03 -23.94 13.69
C GLU A 644 7.31 -22.52 14.22
N TYR A 645 6.71 -22.17 15.36
CA TYR A 645 6.97 -20.89 16.00
C TYR A 645 8.40 -20.81 16.54
N THR A 646 9.11 -19.75 16.18
CA THR A 646 10.40 -19.38 16.77
C THR A 646 10.20 -18.13 17.61
N LYS A 647 10.54 -18.19 18.91
CA LYS A 647 10.46 -17.00 19.79
C LYS A 647 11.38 -15.91 19.22
N PRO A 648 10.86 -14.70 18.89
CA PRO A 648 11.70 -13.62 18.42
C PRO A 648 12.77 -13.25 19.45
N ILE A 649 13.99 -13.01 18.99
CA ILE A 649 15.07 -12.54 19.87
C ILE A 649 14.72 -11.11 20.32
N SER A 650 14.73 -10.85 21.63
CA SER A 650 14.50 -9.50 22.14
C SER A 650 15.60 -8.56 21.66
N VAL A 651 15.22 -7.39 21.13
CA VAL A 651 16.13 -6.29 20.80
C VAL A 651 16.95 -5.89 22.03
N ILE A 652 16.33 -5.89 23.21
CA ILE A 652 17.00 -5.58 24.46
C ILE A 652 18.09 -6.62 24.76
N ASP A 653 17.78 -7.91 24.65
CA ASP A 653 18.77 -8.97 24.93
C ASP A 653 19.94 -8.98 23.94
N GLU A 654 19.70 -8.65 22.67
CA GLU A 654 20.74 -8.63 21.64
C GLU A 654 21.68 -7.44 21.79
N PHE A 655 21.15 -6.25 22.13
CA PHE A 655 21.91 -5.00 22.09
C PHE A 655 22.27 -4.42 23.46
N LYS A 656 21.82 -5.03 24.56
CA LYS A 656 22.30 -4.66 25.90
C LYS A 656 23.81 -4.88 25.97
N GLN A 657 24.56 -3.84 26.36
CA GLN A 657 25.99 -3.97 26.60
C GLN A 657 26.20 -5.03 27.69
N LYS A 658 26.96 -6.09 27.37
CA LYS A 658 27.41 -7.05 28.38
C LYS A 658 28.31 -6.28 29.35
N ALA A 659 27.86 -6.15 30.59
CA ALA A 659 28.62 -5.53 31.68
C ALA A 659 29.94 -6.27 31.93
#